data_AF-A0A1F9SCB1-F1
#
_entry.id   AF-A0A1F9SCB1-F1
#
_cell.length_a   1.000
_cell.length_b   1.000
_cell.length_c   1.000
_cell.angle_alpha   90.00
_cell.angle_beta   90.00
_cell.angle_gamma   90.00
#
_symmetry.space_group_name_H-M   'P 1'
#
loop_
_entity.id
_entity.type
_entity.pdbx_description
1 polymer ?
#
loop_
_entity_poly.entity_id
_entity_poly.type
_entity_poly.pdbx_seq_one_letter_code
_entity_poly.pdbx_strand_id
1 'polypeptide(L)'
;MADNPVNLNIFDGAPPLLRDALPRFAGLTELAIPVTPEAAGGATLYTVPPFSEGGLDFLPAFTSDSLVTPPFIRQPAQAAALLFFHAPSHEHFVFNPASPRARSPLAPLKATRRDLSLLAGFLKTGDRAAGGDPGRLAAGEYGLGNLHAAHYLYDLAVARSPGSRARFALGAVLVELGLLQEAYDFLKSDSDPEARLCLAVIHRKTGDLPRAREILASLGKGTALDERAAVENAWLDLEALPEDAEKAFQRLSSSSFDKTEALSGLGAAMAKNAFRTKDKGRLAAAASALRSALVSPSPASYRIFFQLGSIYFRSGDMPQAEACYRRSAALFPAVQALANLALTLLKAGKLQEAAQVTSQVALTDINSARRLAAEFPKDKQAELFQPPPEPQQPEPKAEPAEYSALGSMREVTPEIPAAFRKPQPSPSVSSAGPAPAAAPAPAPQPAAEAPAEPPPSGGLESSGAGYQFINPAAPAAGLAPAQPRDSSVSGRKPGSGPGARPQAQTPAPAREVKFETLRDVMASPSAPTEEDSRKDEFISRAFKLASALEDEFGKKIYFNLDGLNEVERKLRLTFLKENSNPQRNIEAVKDSAAFLCYFLQERHKGRLVKMPDFDPWGWPMVIERPGIKVTTYPVQRTWRLLWQETVPEPGWLTKYFEWVSGRIAGSEPPASGAKAAKNRITSHPERIADAQTEHRRMMILASSLSETSNIEIARSGVAKLEKAIRAGFKPDIPPTADGWKLLRCYGHVLAAIAERDFKAAWYNVDGEDGGWSMQLPWKTLIFPLGKVYKTASSGGDLEAWYEALLTEKLRYQPGPR
;
A
#
# COMPACT_ATOMS: atom_id res chain seq x y z
N MET A 1 22.09 44.81 -8.13
CA MET A 1 22.42 43.71 -9.06
C MET A 1 21.24 43.59 -10.01
N ALA A 2 21.50 43.65 -11.31
CA ALA A 2 20.46 43.68 -12.34
C ALA A 2 19.68 42.35 -12.38
N ASP A 3 18.36 42.44 -12.48
CA ASP A 3 17.43 41.33 -12.67
C ASP A 3 17.81 40.54 -13.93
N ASN A 4 18.34 39.34 -13.73
CA ASN A 4 18.53 38.38 -14.79
C ASN A 4 17.14 37.79 -15.12
N PRO A 5 16.64 37.85 -16.36
CA PRO A 5 15.33 37.27 -16.70
C PRO A 5 15.36 35.78 -16.37
N VAL A 6 14.42 35.33 -15.52
CA VAL A 6 14.26 33.92 -15.16
C VAL A 6 14.10 33.13 -16.47
N ASN A 7 15.10 32.30 -16.81
CA ASN A 7 15.00 31.44 -17.97
C ASN A 7 13.89 30.41 -17.71
N LEU A 8 12.72 30.63 -18.31
CA LEU A 8 11.56 29.75 -18.14
C LEU A 8 11.70 28.44 -18.93
N ASN A 9 12.58 28.38 -19.94
CA ASN A 9 12.82 27.21 -20.77
C ASN A 9 14.09 26.44 -20.35
N ILE A 10 14.15 26.02 -19.08
CA ILE A 10 15.36 25.37 -18.54
C ILE A 10 15.70 24.03 -19.21
N PHE A 11 14.81 23.45 -20.02
CA PHE A 11 15.01 22.18 -20.74
C PHE A 11 15.38 22.35 -22.21
N ASP A 12 15.59 23.58 -22.69
CA ASP A 12 15.99 23.78 -24.10
C ASP A 12 17.33 23.11 -24.42
N GLY A 13 17.39 22.37 -25.53
CA GLY A 13 18.54 21.55 -25.91
C GLY A 13 18.94 20.48 -24.87
N ALA A 14 18.05 20.11 -23.94
CA ALA A 14 18.33 19.03 -22.99
C ALA A 14 18.38 17.67 -23.71
N PRO A 15 19.26 16.77 -23.27
CA PRO A 15 19.18 15.36 -23.66
C PRO A 15 17.81 14.76 -23.27
N PRO A 16 17.34 13.75 -24.00
CA PRO A 16 16.01 13.16 -23.78
C PRO A 16 15.87 12.44 -22.44
N LEU A 17 16.97 12.16 -21.75
CA LEU A 17 17.00 11.45 -20.48
C LEU A 17 17.04 12.43 -19.29
N LEU A 18 16.15 12.25 -18.32
CA LEU A 18 16.07 13.13 -17.14
C LEU A 18 17.40 13.17 -16.36
N ARG A 19 18.11 12.04 -16.28
CA ARG A 19 19.40 11.93 -15.58
C ARG A 19 20.38 13.02 -15.99
N ASP A 20 20.49 13.27 -17.29
CA ASP A 20 21.44 14.25 -17.84
C ASP A 20 20.90 15.69 -17.70
N ALA A 21 19.60 15.84 -17.48
CA ALA A 21 18.94 17.12 -17.19
C ALA A 21 18.92 17.48 -15.70
N LEU A 22 19.31 16.58 -14.77
CA LEU A 22 19.30 16.83 -13.32
C LEU A 22 19.95 18.16 -12.92
N PRO A 23 21.13 18.56 -13.44
CA PRO A 23 21.76 19.83 -13.08
C PRO A 23 20.88 21.06 -13.40
N ARG A 24 19.95 20.97 -14.34
CA ARG A 24 19.02 22.06 -14.69
C ARG A 24 17.97 22.31 -13.61
N PHE A 25 17.75 21.35 -12.71
CA PHE A 25 16.90 21.53 -11.53
C PHE A 25 17.66 22.18 -10.35
N ALA A 26 18.97 22.41 -10.46
CA ALA A 26 19.74 23.08 -9.42
C ALA A 26 19.21 24.50 -9.21
N GLY A 27 18.97 24.87 -7.94
CA GLY A 27 18.43 26.19 -7.57
C GLY A 27 16.92 26.36 -7.78
N LEU A 28 16.22 25.37 -8.35
CA LEU A 28 14.77 25.41 -8.49
C LEU A 28 14.11 25.05 -7.15
N THR A 29 13.50 26.04 -6.49
CA THR A 29 12.96 25.89 -5.12
C THR A 29 11.59 25.23 -5.10
N GLU A 30 10.71 25.60 -6.03
CA GLU A 30 9.31 25.14 -6.08
C GLU A 30 8.89 24.75 -7.49
N LEU A 31 7.94 23.82 -7.58
CA LEU A 31 7.22 23.44 -8.79
C LEU A 31 5.75 23.84 -8.65
N ALA A 32 5.16 24.32 -9.74
CA ALA A 32 3.74 24.55 -9.84
C ALA A 32 3.05 23.30 -10.39
N ILE A 33 2.08 22.77 -9.64
CA ILE A 33 1.36 21.53 -9.98
C ILE A 33 -0.11 21.90 -10.25
N PRO A 34 -0.63 21.72 -11.48
CA PRO A 34 -2.03 22.00 -11.77
C PRO A 34 -2.92 21.05 -10.97
N VAL A 35 -4.07 21.56 -10.51
CA VAL A 35 -5.05 20.75 -9.77
C VAL A 35 -6.46 20.95 -10.30
N THR A 36 -7.33 19.95 -10.16
CA THR A 36 -8.75 20.02 -10.47
C THR A 36 -9.58 19.69 -9.24
N PRO A 37 -10.66 20.42 -8.97
CA PRO A 37 -11.59 20.07 -7.90
C PRO A 37 -12.35 18.78 -8.25
N GLU A 38 -12.51 17.91 -7.27
CA GLU A 38 -13.21 16.64 -7.34
C GLU A 38 -14.17 16.54 -6.15
N ALA A 39 -15.44 16.24 -6.43
CA ALA A 39 -16.44 16.07 -5.38
C ALA A 39 -16.20 14.76 -4.61
N ALA A 40 -16.32 14.84 -3.28
CA ALA A 40 -16.21 13.70 -2.36
C ALA A 40 -17.26 13.84 -1.25
N GLY A 41 -18.53 13.60 -1.58
CA GLY A 41 -19.64 13.86 -0.66
C GLY A 41 -19.81 15.37 -0.40
N GLY A 42 -19.71 15.80 0.85
CA GLY A 42 -19.72 17.22 1.23
C GLY A 42 -18.35 17.90 1.15
N ALA A 43 -17.29 17.17 0.80
CA ALA A 43 -15.94 17.70 0.65
C ALA A 43 -15.61 18.01 -0.82
N THR A 44 -14.79 19.04 -1.05
CA THR A 44 -14.15 19.32 -2.33
C THR A 44 -12.67 19.01 -2.22
N LEU A 45 -12.22 17.94 -2.88
CA LEU A 45 -10.81 17.54 -2.90
C LEU A 45 -10.14 18.05 -4.17
N TYR A 46 -8.82 18.15 -4.17
CA TYR A 46 -8.04 18.57 -5.34
C TYR A 46 -7.11 17.46 -5.77
N THR A 47 -7.17 17.08 -7.04
CA THR A 47 -6.31 16.06 -7.64
C THR A 47 -5.47 16.67 -8.75
N VAL A 48 -4.30 16.09 -9.02
CA VAL A 48 -3.53 16.44 -10.20
C VAL A 48 -4.17 15.78 -11.42
N PRO A 49 -4.65 16.53 -12.43
CA PRO A 49 -5.25 15.94 -13.61
C PRO A 49 -4.18 15.30 -14.49
N PRO A 50 -4.33 14.03 -14.91
CA PRO A 50 -3.40 13.41 -15.83
C PRO A 50 -3.47 14.06 -17.22
N PHE A 51 -2.33 14.13 -17.89
CA PHE A 51 -2.17 14.57 -19.27
C PHE A 51 -1.87 13.34 -20.14
N SER A 52 -2.74 13.03 -21.10
CA SER A 52 -2.55 11.88 -21.99
C SER A 52 -1.84 12.25 -23.28
N GLU A 53 -0.76 11.56 -23.61
CA GLU A 53 0.00 11.73 -24.86
C GLU A 53 0.50 10.36 -25.32
N GLY A 54 0.26 10.01 -26.60
CA GLY A 54 0.74 8.73 -27.16
C GLY A 54 0.20 7.48 -26.45
N GLY A 55 -1.00 7.55 -25.85
CA GLY A 55 -1.62 6.45 -25.10
C GLY A 55 -1.13 6.28 -23.65
N LEU A 56 -0.15 7.09 -23.21
CA LEU A 56 0.34 7.12 -21.84
C LEU A 56 -0.26 8.31 -21.08
N ASP A 57 -0.53 8.11 -19.79
CA ASP A 57 -0.98 9.18 -18.90
C ASP A 57 0.20 9.68 -18.07
N PHE A 58 0.40 10.99 -18.08
CA PHE A 58 1.47 11.67 -17.37
C PHE A 58 0.90 12.56 -16.27
N LEU A 59 1.52 12.57 -15.08
CA LEU A 59 1.26 13.64 -14.11
C LEU A 59 2.15 14.86 -14.42
N PRO A 60 1.54 16.05 -14.62
CA PRO A 60 2.26 17.25 -15.01
C PRO A 60 2.77 18.08 -13.83
N ALA A 61 3.97 18.67 -13.96
CA ALA A 61 4.45 19.77 -13.13
C ALA A 61 5.11 20.85 -14.00
N PHE A 62 5.18 22.07 -13.48
CA PHE A 62 5.77 23.22 -14.16
C PHE A 62 6.90 23.82 -13.33
N THR A 63 7.98 24.21 -14.00
CA THR A 63 9.18 24.81 -13.38
C THR A 63 8.95 26.24 -12.89
N SER A 64 7.82 26.84 -13.27
CA SER A 64 7.39 28.17 -12.85
C SER A 64 5.87 28.24 -12.89
N ASP A 65 5.28 28.98 -11.96
CA ASP A 65 3.83 29.23 -11.94
C ASP A 65 3.36 30.14 -13.09
N SER A 66 4.27 30.96 -13.63
CA SER A 66 4.01 31.76 -14.83
C SER A 66 3.71 30.92 -16.07
N LEU A 67 4.03 29.63 -16.05
CA LEU A 67 3.83 28.69 -17.16
C LEU A 67 2.48 27.97 -17.11
N VAL A 68 1.72 28.09 -16.02
CA VAL A 68 0.48 27.32 -15.82
C VAL A 68 -0.69 28.22 -15.44
N THR A 69 -1.86 27.95 -16.00
CA THR A 69 -3.09 28.63 -15.61
C THR A 69 -3.63 28.07 -14.28
N PRO A 70 -4.07 28.92 -13.33
CA PRO A 70 -4.80 28.47 -12.13
C PRO A 70 -6.02 27.58 -12.45
N PRO A 71 -6.44 26.69 -11.53
CA PRO A 71 -5.85 26.46 -10.21
C PRO A 71 -4.64 25.51 -10.25
N PHE A 72 -3.62 25.84 -9.46
CA PHE A 72 -2.42 25.05 -9.22
C PHE A 72 -2.00 25.21 -7.77
N ILE A 73 -1.17 24.30 -7.26
CA ILE A 73 -0.49 24.42 -5.97
C ILE A 73 1.01 24.61 -6.21
N ARG A 74 1.68 25.29 -5.28
CA ARG A 74 3.15 25.32 -5.24
C ARG A 74 3.64 24.26 -4.27
N GLN A 75 4.65 23.52 -4.68
CA GLN A 75 5.28 22.47 -3.87
C GLN A 75 6.79 22.62 -3.96
N PRO A 76 7.55 22.49 -2.85
CA PRO A 76 9.00 22.39 -2.93
C PRO A 76 9.41 21.32 -3.94
N ALA A 77 10.42 21.59 -4.76
CA ALA A 77 10.75 20.74 -5.91
C ALA A 77 11.00 19.28 -5.52
N GLN A 78 11.68 19.07 -4.38
CA GLN A 78 11.92 17.75 -3.82
C GLN A 78 10.62 17.08 -3.35
N ALA A 79 9.73 17.83 -2.69
CA ALA A 79 8.45 17.32 -2.22
C ALA A 79 7.53 16.93 -3.38
N ALA A 80 7.54 17.69 -4.48
CA ALA A 80 6.84 17.36 -5.71
C ALA A 80 7.39 16.08 -6.37
N ALA A 81 8.72 15.91 -6.42
CA ALA A 81 9.34 14.68 -6.91
C ALA A 81 8.94 13.46 -6.06
N LEU A 82 8.90 13.60 -4.72
CA LEU A 82 8.43 12.55 -3.82
C LEU A 82 6.94 12.26 -3.98
N LEU A 83 6.10 13.30 -4.06
CA LEU A 83 4.66 13.17 -4.29
C LEU A 83 4.39 12.31 -5.53
N PHE A 84 5.05 12.64 -6.63
CA PHE A 84 4.91 11.91 -7.88
C PHE A 84 5.53 10.51 -7.82
N PHE A 85 6.69 10.34 -7.18
CA PHE A 85 7.30 9.02 -7.01
C PHE A 85 6.34 8.03 -6.31
N HIS A 86 5.61 8.51 -5.30
CA HIS A 86 4.66 7.71 -4.54
C HIS A 86 3.23 7.67 -5.13
N ALA A 87 3.02 8.21 -6.34
CA ALA A 87 1.74 8.10 -7.03
C ALA A 87 1.46 6.63 -7.40
N PRO A 88 0.43 5.99 -6.81
CA PRO A 88 0.27 4.54 -6.89
C PRO A 88 -0.16 4.04 -8.28
N SER A 89 -0.91 4.84 -9.03
CA SER A 89 -1.49 4.46 -10.32
C SER A 89 -0.80 5.11 -11.54
N HIS A 90 0.35 5.77 -11.34
CA HIS A 90 1.04 6.52 -12.39
C HIS A 90 2.52 6.12 -12.46
N GLU A 91 2.99 5.80 -13.67
CA GLU A 91 4.39 5.42 -13.96
C GLU A 91 5.15 6.50 -14.73
N HIS A 92 4.42 7.46 -15.31
CA HIS A 92 4.95 8.49 -16.20
C HIS A 92 4.61 9.90 -15.72
N PHE A 93 5.56 10.80 -15.90
CA PHE A 93 5.51 12.18 -15.40
C PHE A 93 6.12 13.12 -16.43
N VAL A 94 5.71 14.38 -16.39
CA VAL A 94 6.17 15.37 -17.37
C VAL A 94 6.36 16.73 -16.74
N PHE A 95 7.49 17.37 -17.04
CA PHE A 95 7.76 18.76 -16.68
C PHE A 95 7.53 19.67 -17.88
N ASN A 96 6.87 20.80 -17.64
CA ASN A 96 6.51 21.80 -18.65
C ASN A 96 5.80 21.20 -19.89
N PRO A 97 4.74 20.39 -19.72
CA PRO A 97 4.01 19.82 -20.84
C PRO A 97 3.31 20.90 -21.68
N ALA A 98 3.17 20.65 -22.97
CA ALA A 98 2.28 21.38 -23.86
C ALA A 98 0.80 21.00 -23.60
N SER A 99 0.33 21.25 -22.38
CA SER A 99 -1.05 20.95 -21.94
C SER A 99 -1.98 22.15 -22.21
N PRO A 100 -3.31 21.96 -22.24
CA PRO A 100 -4.27 23.07 -22.34
C PRO A 100 -4.14 24.13 -21.23
N ARG A 101 -3.52 23.78 -20.11
CA ARG A 101 -3.24 24.69 -18.99
C ARG A 101 -1.89 25.39 -19.09
N ALA A 102 -1.06 25.04 -20.08
CA ALA A 102 0.21 25.69 -20.29
C ALA A 102 0.00 27.06 -20.95
N ARG A 103 0.67 28.09 -20.42
CA ARG A 103 0.60 29.46 -20.97
C ARG A 103 1.55 29.69 -22.13
N SER A 104 2.64 28.91 -22.18
CA SER A 104 3.67 29.00 -23.22
C SER A 104 4.10 27.60 -23.66
N PRO A 105 4.30 27.35 -24.97
CA PRO A 105 4.86 26.10 -25.44
C PRO A 105 6.36 26.06 -25.10
N LEU A 106 6.76 25.08 -24.29
CA LEU A 106 8.15 24.80 -23.94
C LEU A 106 8.50 23.35 -24.30
N ALA A 107 9.79 23.04 -24.37
CA ALA A 107 10.25 21.66 -24.53
C ALA A 107 9.91 20.86 -23.25
N PRO A 108 9.07 19.81 -23.34
CA PRO A 108 8.72 19.02 -22.18
C PRO A 108 9.86 18.07 -21.81
N LEU A 109 10.05 17.83 -20.51
CA LEU A 109 10.93 16.76 -20.03
C LEU A 109 10.09 15.64 -19.44
N LYS A 110 10.11 14.48 -20.10
CA LYS A 110 9.41 13.26 -19.65
C LYS A 110 10.26 12.53 -18.60
N ALA A 111 9.59 11.87 -17.66
CA ALA A 111 10.23 11.18 -16.55
C ALA A 111 9.47 9.90 -16.20
N THR A 112 10.22 8.89 -15.77
CA THR A 112 9.70 7.66 -15.14
C THR A 112 9.70 7.78 -13.62
N ARG A 113 9.09 6.81 -12.92
CA ARG A 113 9.19 6.73 -11.45
C ARG A 113 10.66 6.65 -10.98
N ARG A 114 11.53 5.92 -11.68
CA ARG A 114 12.98 5.87 -11.36
C ARG A 114 13.61 7.25 -11.45
N ASP A 115 13.28 8.00 -12.51
CA ASP A 115 13.81 9.36 -12.73
C ASP A 115 13.40 10.32 -11.61
N LEU A 116 12.17 10.22 -11.10
CA LEU A 116 11.73 11.02 -9.96
C LEU A 116 12.50 10.70 -8.68
N SER A 117 12.87 9.44 -8.47
CA SER A 117 13.72 9.06 -7.34
C SER A 117 15.12 9.67 -7.47
N LEU A 118 15.70 9.67 -8.69
CA LEU A 118 16.97 10.34 -8.95
C LEU A 118 16.87 11.85 -8.71
N LEU A 119 15.78 12.50 -9.17
CA LEU A 119 15.54 13.92 -8.94
C LEU A 119 15.39 14.25 -7.45
N ALA A 120 14.58 13.49 -6.72
CA ALA A 120 14.41 13.67 -5.27
C ALA A 120 15.73 13.49 -4.51
N GLY A 121 16.57 12.54 -4.94
CA GLY A 121 17.91 12.32 -4.42
C GLY A 121 18.85 13.48 -4.68
N PHE A 122 18.94 13.91 -5.95
CA PHE A 122 19.76 15.04 -6.38
C PHE A 122 19.43 16.32 -5.60
N LEU A 123 18.15 16.67 -5.50
CA LEU A 123 17.68 17.85 -4.77
C LEU A 123 17.96 17.76 -3.26
N LYS A 124 18.00 16.54 -2.69
CA LYS A 124 18.36 16.32 -1.28
C LYS A 124 19.87 16.50 -1.03
N THR A 125 20.68 15.96 -1.92
CA THR A 125 22.14 15.94 -1.74
C THR A 125 22.76 17.30 -2.01
N GLY A 126 22.22 18.04 -2.99
CA GLY A 126 22.79 19.31 -3.46
C GLY A 126 24.25 19.14 -3.88
N ASP A 127 25.07 20.17 -3.66
CA ASP A 127 26.49 20.20 -4.06
C ASP A 127 27.39 19.20 -3.30
N ARG A 128 26.89 18.58 -2.22
CA ARG A 128 27.66 17.58 -1.44
C ARG A 128 28.12 16.39 -2.29
N ALA A 129 27.40 16.09 -3.37
CA ALA A 129 27.76 15.04 -4.31
C ALA A 129 29.00 15.36 -5.19
N ALA A 130 29.37 16.64 -5.31
CA ALA A 130 30.47 17.07 -6.16
C ALA A 130 31.87 16.91 -5.51
N GLY A 131 31.94 16.94 -4.17
CA GLY A 131 33.22 17.01 -3.44
C GLY A 131 33.73 15.71 -2.81
N GLY A 132 32.98 14.60 -2.86
CA GLY A 132 33.32 13.34 -2.17
C GLY A 132 33.20 12.08 -3.04
N ASP A 133 33.62 10.93 -2.49
CA ASP A 133 33.36 9.61 -3.07
C ASP A 133 31.85 9.30 -3.01
N PRO A 134 31.14 9.26 -4.15
CA PRO A 134 29.69 9.05 -4.15
C PRO A 134 29.30 7.71 -3.53
N GLY A 135 30.12 6.67 -3.65
CA GLY A 135 29.83 5.36 -3.07
C GLY A 135 29.80 5.38 -1.54
N ARG A 136 30.76 6.08 -0.93
CA ARG A 136 30.82 6.25 0.52
C ARG A 136 29.70 7.15 1.05
N LEU A 137 29.40 8.25 0.35
CA LEU A 137 28.27 9.11 0.71
C LEU A 137 26.95 8.36 0.59
N ALA A 138 26.77 7.57 -0.48
CA ALA A 138 25.59 6.74 -0.68
C ALA A 138 25.39 5.74 0.46
N ALA A 139 26.46 5.08 0.93
CA ALA A 139 26.39 4.16 2.05
C ALA A 139 25.92 4.83 3.35
N GLY A 140 26.37 6.06 3.61
CA GLY A 140 25.91 6.86 4.74
C GLY A 140 24.43 7.21 4.65
N GLU A 141 23.98 7.71 3.50
CA GLU A 141 22.56 8.03 3.26
C GLU A 141 21.67 6.79 3.34
N TYR A 142 22.15 5.65 2.81
CA TYR A 142 21.45 4.37 2.86
C TYR A 142 21.28 3.90 4.31
N GLY A 143 22.34 3.94 5.11
CA GLY A 143 22.28 3.60 6.53
C GLY A 143 21.30 4.47 7.32
N LEU A 144 21.14 5.75 6.95
CA LEU A 144 20.16 6.64 7.55
C LEU A 144 18.71 6.42 7.05
N GLY A 145 18.50 5.55 6.07
CA GLY A 145 17.20 5.33 5.43
C GLY A 145 16.82 6.41 4.41
N ASN A 146 17.76 7.24 3.97
CA ASN A 146 17.54 8.27 2.95
C ASN A 146 17.64 7.67 1.54
N LEU A 147 16.69 6.78 1.21
CA LEU A 147 16.76 5.91 0.03
C LEU A 147 16.93 6.67 -1.30
N HIS A 148 16.24 7.80 -1.49
CA HIS A 148 16.35 8.60 -2.72
C HIS A 148 17.74 9.23 -2.89
N ALA A 149 18.34 9.74 -1.81
CA ALA A 149 19.70 10.28 -1.85
C ALA A 149 20.72 9.16 -2.10
N ALA A 150 20.56 8.01 -1.44
CA ALA A 150 21.38 6.83 -1.67
C ALA A 150 21.27 6.36 -3.14
N HIS A 151 20.06 6.35 -3.71
CA HIS A 151 19.84 5.97 -5.11
C HIS A 151 20.62 6.87 -6.06
N TYR A 152 20.46 8.20 -5.95
CA TYR A 152 21.18 9.15 -6.79
C TYR A 152 22.71 9.00 -6.67
N LEU A 153 23.24 8.87 -5.45
CA LEU A 153 24.67 8.76 -5.20
C LEU A 153 25.27 7.43 -5.68
N TYR A 154 24.57 6.31 -5.50
CA TYR A 154 25.01 5.01 -6.03
C TYR A 154 24.91 4.97 -7.55
N ASP A 155 23.87 5.56 -8.15
CA ASP A 155 23.74 5.68 -9.60
C ASP A 155 24.90 6.50 -10.18
N LEU A 156 25.31 7.58 -9.51
CA LEU A 156 26.52 8.36 -9.84
C LEU A 156 27.80 7.54 -9.67
N ALA A 157 27.95 6.78 -8.58
CA ALA A 157 29.11 5.91 -8.33
C ALA A 157 29.27 4.85 -9.43
N VAL A 158 28.17 4.19 -9.81
CA VAL A 158 28.15 3.16 -10.85
C VAL A 158 28.45 3.76 -12.22
N ALA A 159 27.95 4.96 -12.55
CA ALA A 159 28.34 5.60 -13.82
C ALA A 159 29.83 5.96 -13.88
N ARG A 160 30.44 6.36 -12.75
CA ARG A 160 31.88 6.60 -12.68
C ARG A 160 32.70 5.30 -12.74
N SER A 161 32.17 4.19 -12.23
CA SER A 161 32.85 2.90 -12.17
C SER A 161 31.86 1.73 -12.25
N PRO A 162 31.46 1.32 -13.48
CA PRO A 162 30.40 0.33 -13.69
C PRO A 162 30.68 -1.05 -13.06
N GLY A 163 31.95 -1.45 -12.96
CA GLY A 163 32.38 -2.72 -12.37
C GLY A 163 32.51 -2.71 -10.83
N SER A 164 32.25 -1.59 -10.16
CA SER A 164 32.39 -1.50 -8.70
C SER A 164 31.33 -2.32 -7.95
N ARG A 165 31.57 -2.63 -6.67
CA ARG A 165 30.57 -3.27 -5.79
C ARG A 165 29.36 -2.36 -5.49
N ALA A 166 29.46 -1.06 -5.82
CA ALA A 166 28.36 -0.11 -5.67
C ALA A 166 27.11 -0.53 -6.48
N ARG A 167 27.28 -1.32 -7.55
CA ARG A 167 26.14 -1.84 -8.33
C ARG A 167 25.21 -2.74 -7.50
N PHE A 168 25.73 -3.53 -6.58
CA PHE A 168 24.89 -4.38 -5.72
C PHE A 168 24.11 -3.53 -4.71
N ALA A 169 24.77 -2.51 -4.15
CA ALA A 169 24.12 -1.57 -3.25
C ALA A 169 23.06 -0.73 -3.99
N LEU A 170 23.30 -0.32 -5.24
CA LEU A 170 22.29 0.28 -6.10
C LEU A 170 21.08 -0.64 -6.28
N GLY A 171 21.31 -1.92 -6.59
CA GLY A 171 20.27 -2.93 -6.69
C GLY A 171 19.46 -3.06 -5.40
N ALA A 172 20.12 -3.12 -4.24
CA ALA A 172 19.46 -3.16 -2.94
C ALA A 172 18.62 -1.90 -2.65
N VAL A 173 19.12 -0.71 -3.01
CA VAL A 173 18.36 0.55 -2.88
C VAL A 173 17.13 0.55 -3.77
N LEU A 174 17.24 0.10 -5.03
CA LEU A 174 16.09 -0.02 -5.94
C LEU A 174 15.03 -0.97 -5.36
N VAL A 175 15.46 -2.08 -4.74
CA VAL A 175 14.58 -3.04 -4.06
C VAL A 175 13.88 -2.41 -2.85
N GLU A 176 14.57 -1.59 -2.05
CA GLU A 176 13.96 -0.90 -0.90
C GLU A 176 13.04 0.25 -1.31
N LEU A 177 13.30 0.87 -2.47
CA LEU A 177 12.42 1.86 -3.10
C LEU A 177 11.17 1.24 -3.75
N GLY A 178 11.13 -0.09 -3.91
CA GLY A 178 10.05 -0.78 -4.63
C GLY A 178 10.16 -0.73 -6.16
N LEU A 179 11.29 -0.27 -6.71
CA LEU A 179 11.62 -0.28 -8.14
C LEU A 179 12.12 -1.69 -8.54
N LEU A 180 11.28 -2.70 -8.31
CA LEU A 180 11.65 -4.12 -8.39
C LEU A 180 12.03 -4.54 -9.82
N GLN A 181 11.37 -3.98 -10.83
CA GLN A 181 11.72 -4.28 -12.22
C GLN A 181 13.07 -3.69 -12.59
N GLU A 182 13.28 -2.43 -12.27
CA GLU A 182 14.51 -1.72 -12.58
C GLU A 182 15.69 -2.43 -11.89
N ALA A 183 15.50 -2.89 -10.66
CA ALA A 183 16.47 -3.71 -9.94
C ALA A 183 16.73 -5.07 -10.62
N TYR A 184 15.67 -5.77 -11.05
CA TYR A 184 15.79 -7.06 -11.73
C TYR A 184 16.51 -6.92 -13.08
N ASP A 185 16.08 -5.99 -13.94
CA ASP A 185 16.70 -5.76 -15.25
C ASP A 185 18.16 -5.38 -15.13
N PHE A 186 18.51 -4.65 -14.06
CA PHE A 186 19.88 -4.27 -13.76
C PHE A 186 20.75 -5.45 -13.29
N LEU A 187 20.18 -6.43 -12.60
CA LEU A 187 20.94 -7.52 -11.94
C LEU A 187 20.80 -8.89 -12.62
N LYS A 188 19.80 -9.12 -13.47
CA LYS A 188 19.43 -10.47 -13.97
C LYS A 188 20.53 -11.21 -14.72
N SER A 189 21.48 -10.49 -15.31
CA SER A 189 22.63 -11.06 -16.02
C SER A 189 23.89 -11.20 -15.13
N ASP A 190 23.87 -10.70 -13.90
CA ASP A 190 25.03 -10.72 -13.01
C ASP A 190 25.10 -12.06 -12.26
N SER A 191 26.29 -12.67 -12.26
CA SER A 191 26.56 -13.97 -11.65
C SER A 191 27.19 -13.86 -10.25
N ASP A 192 27.45 -12.65 -9.76
CA ASP A 192 27.99 -12.42 -8.42
C ASP A 192 26.98 -12.85 -7.35
N PRO A 193 27.44 -13.53 -6.26
CA PRO A 193 26.58 -13.91 -5.14
C PRO A 193 25.76 -12.76 -4.55
N GLU A 194 26.25 -11.51 -4.55
CA GLU A 194 25.48 -10.37 -4.06
C GLU A 194 24.33 -9.97 -4.96
N ALA A 195 24.54 -9.99 -6.28
CA ALA A 195 23.47 -9.78 -7.24
C ALA A 195 22.42 -10.88 -7.12
N ARG A 196 22.84 -12.13 -7.01
CA ARG A 196 21.94 -13.28 -6.80
C ARG A 196 21.13 -13.16 -5.51
N LEU A 197 21.74 -12.74 -4.40
CA LEU A 197 21.01 -12.49 -3.16
C LEU A 197 19.94 -11.40 -3.36
N CYS A 198 20.27 -10.30 -4.04
CA CYS A 198 19.28 -9.27 -4.36
C CYS A 198 18.15 -9.80 -5.27
N LEU A 199 18.46 -10.66 -6.25
CA LEU A 199 17.45 -11.34 -7.07
C LEU A 199 16.55 -12.25 -6.23
N ALA A 200 17.09 -12.97 -5.25
CA ALA A 200 16.27 -13.76 -4.33
C ALA A 200 15.28 -12.88 -3.54
N VAL A 201 15.73 -11.72 -3.05
CA VAL A 201 14.86 -10.73 -2.38
C VAL A 201 13.77 -10.24 -3.32
N ILE A 202 14.09 -9.95 -4.59
CA ILE A 202 13.12 -9.56 -5.61
C ILE A 202 12.08 -10.67 -5.77
N HIS A 203 12.51 -11.91 -6.00
CA HIS A 203 11.62 -13.07 -6.15
C HIS A 203 10.73 -13.30 -4.92
N ARG A 204 11.23 -13.09 -3.69
CA ARG A 204 10.38 -13.11 -2.50
C ARG A 204 9.33 -12.01 -2.53
N LYS A 205 9.75 -10.76 -2.74
CA LYS A 205 8.83 -9.60 -2.76
C LYS A 205 7.79 -9.70 -3.87
N THR A 206 8.13 -10.41 -4.96
CA THR A 206 7.25 -10.70 -6.10
C THR A 206 6.51 -12.04 -5.97
N GLY A 207 6.62 -12.73 -4.83
CA GLY A 207 5.82 -13.92 -4.52
C GLY A 207 6.32 -15.25 -5.11
N ASP A 208 7.42 -15.26 -5.86
CA ASP A 208 8.06 -16.47 -6.39
C ASP A 208 9.00 -17.09 -5.35
N LEU A 209 8.38 -17.61 -4.29
CA LEU A 209 9.08 -18.24 -3.17
C LEU A 209 9.97 -19.44 -3.60
N PRO A 210 9.54 -20.33 -4.52
CA PRO A 210 10.38 -21.42 -4.98
C PRO A 210 11.67 -20.93 -5.65
N ARG A 211 11.57 -19.95 -6.56
CA ARG A 211 12.76 -19.41 -7.24
C ARG A 211 13.68 -18.68 -6.27
N ALA A 212 13.13 -17.93 -5.33
CA ALA A 212 13.92 -17.30 -4.28
C ALA A 212 14.71 -18.34 -3.46
N ARG A 213 14.07 -19.44 -3.05
CA ARG A 213 14.75 -20.54 -2.32
C ARG A 213 15.85 -21.21 -3.15
N GLU A 214 15.59 -21.46 -4.44
CA GLU A 214 16.58 -22.03 -5.35
C GLU A 214 17.82 -21.14 -5.45
N ILE A 215 17.63 -19.83 -5.63
CA ILE A 215 18.73 -18.88 -5.72
C ILE A 215 19.52 -18.85 -4.40
N LEU A 216 18.86 -18.76 -3.24
CA LEU A 216 19.54 -18.76 -1.94
C LEU A 216 20.35 -20.04 -1.69
N ALA A 217 19.81 -21.21 -2.08
CA ALA A 217 20.52 -22.48 -1.97
C ALA A 217 21.80 -22.51 -2.83
N SER A 218 21.85 -21.72 -3.90
CA SER A 218 23.01 -21.65 -4.81
C SER A 218 24.14 -20.72 -4.34
N LEU A 219 23.94 -19.90 -3.31
CA LEU A 219 24.92 -18.89 -2.85
C LEU A 219 26.18 -19.50 -2.18
N GLY A 220 26.17 -20.80 -1.89
CA GLY A 220 27.25 -21.47 -1.15
C GLY A 220 27.17 -21.20 0.37
N LYS A 221 27.86 -22.01 1.17
CA LYS A 221 27.98 -21.84 2.64
C LYS A 221 29.37 -21.33 3.01
N GLY A 222 29.50 -20.66 4.13
CA GLY A 222 30.77 -20.10 4.64
C GLY A 222 31.13 -18.75 4.03
N THR A 223 30.15 -18.02 3.49
CA THR A 223 30.36 -16.72 2.85
C THR A 223 30.00 -15.56 3.78
N ALA A 224 30.45 -14.35 3.46
CA ALA A 224 29.98 -13.12 4.13
C ALA A 224 28.48 -12.83 3.93
N LEU A 225 27.79 -13.62 3.09
CA LEU A 225 26.36 -13.47 2.81
C LEU A 225 25.49 -14.43 3.62
N ASP A 226 26.08 -15.37 4.37
CA ASP A 226 25.34 -16.42 5.08
C ASP A 226 24.28 -15.83 6.03
N GLU A 227 24.62 -14.78 6.78
CA GLU A 227 23.66 -14.11 7.68
C GLU A 227 22.51 -13.47 6.89
N ARG A 228 22.80 -12.76 5.81
CA ARG A 228 21.78 -12.12 4.97
C ARG A 228 20.89 -13.15 4.26
N ALA A 229 21.48 -14.23 3.78
CA ALA A 229 20.75 -15.34 3.18
C ALA A 229 19.88 -16.07 4.21
N ALA A 230 20.33 -16.21 5.46
CA ALA A 230 19.53 -16.79 6.54
C ALA A 230 18.36 -15.88 6.94
N VAL A 231 18.57 -14.56 7.03
CA VAL A 231 17.50 -13.57 7.23
C VAL A 231 16.48 -13.64 6.09
N GLU A 232 16.94 -13.72 4.85
CA GLU A 232 16.06 -13.83 3.68
C GLU A 232 15.27 -15.14 3.65
N ASN A 233 15.88 -16.28 4.05
CA ASN A 233 15.15 -17.53 4.26
C ASN A 233 14.08 -17.41 5.36
N ALA A 234 14.39 -16.74 6.47
CA ALA A 234 13.40 -16.49 7.53
C ALA A 234 12.23 -15.61 7.04
N TRP A 235 12.49 -14.64 6.16
CA TRP A 235 11.43 -13.88 5.49
C TRP A 235 10.59 -14.76 4.54
N LEU A 236 11.21 -15.66 3.78
CA LEU A 236 10.49 -16.64 2.94
C LEU A 236 9.62 -17.57 3.78
N ASP A 237 10.09 -17.97 4.94
CA ASP A 237 9.32 -18.77 5.88
C ASP A 237 8.17 -17.96 6.46
N LEU A 238 8.33 -16.67 6.77
CA LEU A 238 7.23 -15.83 7.26
C LEU A 238 6.09 -15.71 6.23
N GLU A 239 6.44 -15.71 4.94
CA GLU A 239 5.48 -15.76 3.84
C GLU A 239 4.75 -17.11 3.77
N ALA A 240 5.44 -18.23 4.02
CA ALA A 240 4.87 -19.57 3.95
C ALA A 240 4.18 -20.02 5.26
N LEU A 241 4.92 -20.07 6.37
CA LEU A 241 4.56 -20.56 7.70
C LEU A 241 5.13 -19.63 8.81
N PRO A 242 4.28 -18.87 9.54
CA PRO A 242 4.74 -17.82 10.45
C PRO A 242 5.41 -18.32 11.74
N GLU A 243 5.21 -19.58 12.15
CA GLU A 243 5.74 -20.12 13.42
C GLU A 243 7.21 -20.51 13.33
N ASP A 244 7.64 -21.06 12.19
CA ASP A 244 9.04 -21.41 11.95
C ASP A 244 9.90 -20.15 11.75
N ALA A 245 9.31 -19.13 11.12
CA ALA A 245 9.95 -17.83 10.91
C ALA A 245 10.28 -17.10 12.22
N GLU A 246 9.37 -17.11 13.21
CA GLU A 246 9.60 -16.45 14.51
C GLU A 246 10.83 -17.03 15.21
N LYS A 247 10.96 -18.37 15.23
CA LYS A 247 12.13 -19.05 15.81
C LYS A 247 13.41 -18.73 15.05
N ALA A 248 13.35 -18.68 13.71
CA ALA A 248 14.49 -18.34 12.89
C ALA A 248 14.98 -16.90 13.17
N PHE A 249 14.07 -15.92 13.16
CA PHE A 249 14.41 -14.53 13.48
C PHE A 249 14.89 -14.33 14.92
N GLN A 250 14.36 -15.09 15.88
CA GLN A 250 14.83 -15.05 17.26
C GLN A 250 16.28 -15.53 17.39
N ARG A 251 16.64 -16.61 16.70
CA ARG A 251 18.05 -17.08 16.65
C ARG A 251 18.94 -16.04 15.98
N LEU A 252 18.54 -15.53 14.82
CA LEU A 252 19.31 -14.57 14.03
C LEU A 252 19.54 -13.25 14.79
N SER A 253 18.53 -12.71 15.46
CA SER A 253 18.68 -11.48 16.27
C SER A 253 19.56 -11.69 17.51
N SER A 254 19.72 -12.93 17.98
CA SER A 254 20.61 -13.25 19.10
C SER A 254 22.07 -13.36 18.64
N SER A 255 22.30 -13.92 17.45
CA SER A 255 23.64 -14.27 16.96
C SER A 255 24.25 -13.29 15.95
N SER A 256 23.45 -12.50 15.23
CA SER A 256 23.93 -11.65 14.14
C SER A 256 24.61 -10.37 14.63
N PHE A 257 25.57 -9.90 13.82
CA PHE A 257 26.25 -8.62 14.03
C PHE A 257 25.34 -7.42 13.72
N ASP A 258 24.58 -7.45 12.63
CA ASP A 258 23.51 -6.48 12.34
C ASP A 258 22.14 -7.08 12.65
N LYS A 259 21.62 -6.72 13.82
CA LYS A 259 20.37 -7.26 14.35
C LYS A 259 19.14 -6.60 13.77
N THR A 260 19.27 -5.51 13.01
CA THR A 260 18.16 -4.63 12.65
C THR A 260 17.10 -5.36 11.83
N GLU A 261 17.48 -6.00 10.73
CA GLU A 261 16.54 -6.70 9.87
C GLU A 261 16.00 -7.98 10.54
N ALA A 262 16.82 -8.67 11.34
CA ALA A 262 16.38 -9.84 12.11
C ALA A 262 15.36 -9.48 13.20
N LEU A 263 15.55 -8.38 13.92
CA LEU A 263 14.61 -7.86 14.92
C LEU A 263 13.33 -7.32 14.27
N SER A 264 13.46 -6.67 13.12
CA SER A 264 12.33 -6.26 12.27
C SER A 264 11.49 -7.47 11.87
N GLY A 265 12.14 -8.53 11.36
CA GLY A 265 11.50 -9.80 11.01
C GLY A 265 10.85 -10.49 12.22
N LEU A 266 11.53 -10.50 13.37
CA LEU A 266 10.98 -11.04 14.62
C LEU A 266 9.70 -10.31 15.04
N GLY A 267 9.73 -8.98 15.03
CA GLY A 267 8.59 -8.14 15.35
C GLY A 267 7.42 -8.36 14.38
N ALA A 268 7.70 -8.46 13.08
CA ALA A 268 6.69 -8.75 12.06
C ALA A 268 6.06 -10.15 12.26
N ALA A 269 6.87 -11.18 12.54
CA ALA A 269 6.40 -12.53 12.81
C ALA A 269 5.52 -12.60 14.07
N MET A 270 5.98 -11.99 15.16
CA MET A 270 5.23 -11.89 16.41
C MET A 270 3.92 -11.12 16.22
N ALA A 271 3.93 -10.00 15.49
CA ALA A 271 2.74 -9.21 15.22
C ALA A 271 1.72 -10.01 14.39
N LYS A 272 2.15 -10.69 13.32
CA LYS A 272 1.29 -11.54 12.49
C LYS A 272 0.63 -12.64 13.33
N ASN A 273 1.41 -13.31 14.18
CA ASN A 273 0.88 -14.31 15.11
C ASN A 273 -0.08 -13.72 16.15
N ALA A 274 0.26 -12.57 16.73
CA ALA A 274 -0.54 -11.90 17.74
C ALA A 274 -1.88 -11.38 17.18
N PHE A 275 -1.89 -10.88 15.94
CA PHE A 275 -3.13 -10.52 15.26
C PHE A 275 -4.02 -11.74 15.00
N ARG A 276 -3.42 -12.88 14.61
CA ARG A 276 -4.15 -14.15 14.43
C ARG A 276 -4.78 -14.65 15.73
N THR A 277 -4.08 -14.53 16.86
CA THR A 277 -4.56 -15.06 18.16
C THR A 277 -5.24 -14.02 19.04
N LYS A 278 -5.36 -12.76 18.60
CA LYS A 278 -5.83 -11.61 19.38
C LYS A 278 -5.10 -11.44 20.73
N ASP A 279 -3.84 -11.82 20.76
CA ASP A 279 -3.02 -11.83 21.97
C ASP A 279 -2.35 -10.47 22.19
N LYS A 280 -2.87 -9.70 23.15
CA LYS A 280 -2.35 -8.38 23.50
C LYS A 280 -0.94 -8.43 24.08
N GLY A 281 -0.58 -9.50 24.80
CA GLY A 281 0.77 -9.66 25.36
C GLY A 281 1.81 -9.86 24.26
N ARG A 282 1.47 -10.65 23.24
CA ARG A 282 2.34 -10.83 22.07
C ARG A 282 2.45 -9.57 21.20
N LEU A 283 1.42 -8.74 21.12
CA LEU A 283 1.53 -7.42 20.47
C LEU A 283 2.55 -6.52 21.17
N ALA A 284 2.59 -6.54 22.51
CA ALA A 284 3.59 -5.80 23.27
C ALA A 284 5.02 -6.32 23.02
N ALA A 285 5.19 -7.65 22.95
CA ALA A 285 6.47 -8.27 22.59
C ALA A 285 6.91 -7.89 21.16
N ALA A 286 5.99 -7.93 20.20
CA ALA A 286 6.25 -7.50 18.83
C ALA A 286 6.71 -6.03 18.77
N ALA A 287 5.99 -5.13 19.45
CA ALA A 287 6.38 -3.73 19.54
C ALA A 287 7.74 -3.53 20.23
N SER A 288 8.09 -4.38 21.21
CA SER A 288 9.42 -4.35 21.82
C SER A 288 10.52 -4.73 20.83
N ALA A 289 10.34 -5.82 20.07
CA ALA A 289 11.32 -6.24 19.06
C ALA A 289 11.53 -5.17 17.98
N LEU A 290 10.44 -4.57 17.48
CA LEU A 290 10.51 -3.48 16.49
C LEU A 290 11.16 -2.21 17.04
N ARG A 291 10.92 -1.85 18.31
CA ARG A 291 11.63 -0.71 18.95
C ARG A 291 13.12 -1.00 19.09
N SER A 292 13.50 -2.22 19.43
CA SER A 292 14.92 -2.63 19.46
C SER A 292 15.57 -2.56 18.08
N ALA A 293 14.83 -2.85 17.01
CA ALA A 293 15.32 -2.70 15.64
C ALA A 293 15.61 -1.23 15.26
N LEU A 294 14.97 -0.26 15.92
CA LEU A 294 15.16 1.17 15.67
C LEU A 294 16.27 1.83 16.50
N VAL A 295 17.00 1.06 17.31
CA VAL A 295 18.16 1.59 18.07
C VAL A 295 19.21 2.16 17.13
N SER A 296 19.38 1.54 15.96
CA SER A 296 20.23 2.03 14.88
C SER A 296 19.38 2.46 13.69
N PRO A 297 19.66 3.62 13.07
CA PRO A 297 19.07 3.96 11.78
C PRO A 297 19.37 2.87 10.75
N SER A 298 18.37 2.59 9.90
CA SER A 298 18.50 1.60 8.82
C SER A 298 17.61 1.93 7.61
N PRO A 299 17.89 1.35 6.43
CA PRO A 299 17.01 1.39 5.27
C PRO A 299 15.57 0.94 5.57
N ALA A 300 15.40 0.01 6.51
CA ALA A 300 14.10 -0.55 6.88
C ALA A 300 13.29 0.31 7.87
N SER A 301 13.85 1.42 8.37
CA SER A 301 13.24 2.22 9.45
C SER A 301 11.81 2.67 9.13
N TYR A 302 11.54 3.09 7.90
CA TYR A 302 10.20 3.54 7.49
C TYR A 302 9.16 2.40 7.60
N ARG A 303 9.53 1.16 7.26
CA ARG A 303 8.70 -0.05 7.39
C ARG A 303 8.49 -0.40 8.86
N ILE A 304 9.54 -0.31 9.67
CA ILE A 304 9.48 -0.62 11.10
C ILE A 304 8.54 0.38 11.81
N PHE A 305 8.65 1.68 11.52
CA PHE A 305 7.71 2.68 12.02
C PHE A 305 6.28 2.42 11.55
N PHE A 306 6.07 2.04 10.28
CA PHE A 306 4.74 1.69 9.79
C PHE A 306 4.12 0.48 10.53
N GLN A 307 4.93 -0.56 10.79
CA GLN A 307 4.51 -1.76 11.52
C GLN A 307 4.18 -1.43 12.98
N LEU A 308 5.01 -0.64 13.66
CA LEU A 308 4.73 -0.13 15.00
C LEU A 308 3.43 0.68 15.04
N GLY A 309 3.25 1.60 14.08
CA GLY A 309 2.02 2.38 13.94
C GLY A 309 0.79 1.49 13.83
N SER A 310 0.90 0.42 13.04
CA SER A 310 -0.18 -0.56 12.86
C SER A 310 -0.49 -1.36 14.13
N ILE A 311 0.53 -1.72 14.91
CA ILE A 311 0.36 -2.36 16.22
C ILE A 311 -0.35 -1.42 17.20
N TYR A 312 0.13 -0.17 17.32
CA TYR A 312 -0.45 0.82 18.23
C TYR A 312 -1.88 1.20 17.85
N PHE A 313 -2.14 1.41 16.56
CA PHE A 313 -3.47 1.72 16.04
C PHE A 313 -4.48 0.63 16.41
N ARG A 314 -4.13 -0.65 16.18
CA ARG A 314 -4.97 -1.80 16.53
C ARG A 314 -5.10 -2.02 18.03
N SER A 315 -4.15 -1.54 18.81
CA SER A 315 -4.17 -1.61 20.27
C SER A 315 -4.96 -0.46 20.91
N GLY A 316 -5.39 0.54 20.11
CA GLY A 316 -6.11 1.73 20.59
C GLY A 316 -5.21 2.89 21.03
N ASP A 317 -3.88 2.74 20.94
CA ASP A 317 -2.92 3.77 21.32
C ASP A 317 -2.70 4.75 20.15
N MET A 318 -3.68 5.63 19.95
CA MET A 318 -3.65 6.61 18.86
C MET A 318 -2.45 7.57 18.92
N PRO A 319 -2.00 8.08 20.09
CA PRO A 319 -0.82 8.94 20.16
C PRO A 319 0.47 8.27 19.66
N GLN A 320 0.72 7.01 20.05
CA GLN A 320 1.90 6.29 19.56
C GLN A 320 1.75 5.90 18.08
N ALA A 321 0.54 5.54 17.64
CA ALA A 321 0.27 5.26 16.24
C ALA A 321 0.56 6.48 15.36
N GLU A 322 0.09 7.66 15.77
CA GLU A 322 0.33 8.93 15.07
C GLU A 322 1.83 9.22 14.96
N ALA A 323 2.56 9.15 16.08
CA ALA A 323 4.00 9.40 16.11
C ALA A 323 4.75 8.46 15.15
N CYS A 324 4.38 7.18 15.13
CA CYS A 324 4.97 6.18 14.24
C CYS A 324 4.63 6.45 12.77
N TYR A 325 3.36 6.70 12.43
CA TYR A 325 2.97 6.96 11.04
C TYR A 325 3.55 8.27 10.50
N ARG A 326 3.67 9.32 11.32
CA ARG A 326 4.38 10.55 10.93
C ARG A 326 5.85 10.29 10.59
N ARG A 327 6.56 9.49 11.41
CA ARG A 327 7.95 9.12 11.14
C ARG A 327 8.08 8.26 9.88
N SER A 328 7.16 7.33 9.68
CA SER A 328 7.11 6.52 8.45
C SER A 328 6.92 7.40 7.22
N ALA A 329 5.91 8.29 7.23
CA ALA A 329 5.62 9.21 6.14
C ALA A 329 6.72 10.24 5.89
N ALA A 330 7.45 10.68 6.92
CA ALA A 330 8.58 11.59 6.76
C ALA A 330 9.78 10.94 6.04
N LEU A 331 9.98 9.64 6.23
CA LEU A 331 11.04 8.87 5.55
C LEU A 331 10.60 8.41 4.16
N PHE A 332 9.37 7.93 4.03
CA PHE A 332 8.81 7.37 2.81
C PHE A 332 7.30 7.72 2.73
N PRO A 333 6.93 8.86 2.10
CA PRO A 333 5.55 9.35 2.06
C PRO A 333 4.64 8.57 1.11
N ALA A 334 4.59 7.24 1.26
CA ALA A 334 3.66 6.39 0.53
C ALA A 334 2.20 6.71 0.91
N VAL A 335 1.31 6.63 -0.07
CA VAL A 335 -0.14 6.81 0.13
C VAL A 335 -0.68 5.96 1.28
N GLN A 336 -0.20 4.72 1.43
CA GLN A 336 -0.63 3.85 2.52
C GLN A 336 -0.27 4.39 3.92
N ALA A 337 0.94 4.94 4.09
CA ALA A 337 1.36 5.53 5.35
C ALA A 337 0.58 6.82 5.66
N LEU A 338 0.35 7.65 4.64
CA LEU A 338 -0.44 8.88 4.75
C LEU A 338 -1.92 8.60 5.05
N ALA A 339 -2.52 7.59 4.40
CA ALA A 339 -3.91 7.20 4.67
C ALA A 339 -4.09 6.67 6.09
N ASN A 340 -3.15 5.84 6.58
CA ASN A 340 -3.18 5.38 7.96
C ASN A 340 -2.94 6.53 8.96
N LEU A 341 -2.10 7.50 8.63
CA LEU A 341 -1.93 8.71 9.43
C LEU A 341 -3.24 9.51 9.49
N ALA A 342 -3.90 9.76 8.35
CA ALA A 342 -5.17 10.46 8.30
C ALA A 342 -6.25 9.76 9.13
N LEU A 343 -6.38 8.44 9.00
CA LEU A 343 -7.33 7.65 9.78
C LEU A 343 -7.02 7.67 11.28
N THR A 344 -5.74 7.65 11.65
CA THR A 344 -5.31 7.78 13.06
C THR A 344 -5.68 9.15 13.62
N LEU A 345 -5.45 10.22 12.86
CA LEU A 345 -5.80 11.59 13.24
C LEU A 345 -7.32 11.77 13.38
N LEU A 346 -8.11 11.17 12.48
CA LEU A 346 -9.58 11.13 12.59
C LEU A 346 -10.04 10.46 13.89
N LYS A 347 -9.51 9.27 14.20
CA LYS A 347 -9.82 8.57 15.46
C LYS A 347 -9.37 9.34 16.69
N ALA A 348 -8.28 10.11 16.58
CA ALA A 348 -7.80 10.99 17.65
C ALA A 348 -8.58 12.31 17.75
N GLY A 349 -9.56 12.57 16.87
CA GLY A 349 -10.36 13.80 16.85
C GLY A 349 -9.65 15.03 16.23
N LYS A 350 -8.47 14.85 15.65
CA LYS A 350 -7.66 15.91 15.02
C LYS A 350 -8.10 16.16 13.58
N LEU A 351 -9.33 16.65 13.41
CA LEU A 351 -10.00 16.73 12.11
C LEU A 351 -9.27 17.63 11.09
N GLN A 352 -8.76 18.79 11.50
CA GLN A 352 -8.05 19.71 10.60
C GLN A 352 -6.77 19.07 10.02
N GLU A 353 -5.96 18.43 10.86
CA GLU A 353 -4.75 17.75 10.42
C GLU A 353 -5.08 16.54 9.53
N ALA A 354 -6.12 15.78 9.89
CA ALA A 354 -6.58 14.68 9.05
C ALA A 354 -7.03 15.14 7.67
N ALA A 355 -7.71 16.30 7.57
CA ALA A 355 -8.16 16.87 6.30
C ALA A 355 -6.99 17.32 5.42
N GLN A 356 -5.94 17.89 6.03
CA GLN A 356 -4.70 18.24 5.32
C GLN A 356 -4.00 17.00 4.74
N VAL A 357 -3.82 15.94 5.54
CA VAL A 357 -3.22 14.69 5.07
C VAL A 357 -4.10 14.02 4.00
N THR A 358 -5.42 14.03 4.16
CA THR A 358 -6.37 13.53 3.16
C THR A 358 -6.27 14.30 1.85
N SER A 359 -6.12 15.63 1.92
CA SER A 359 -5.92 16.48 0.74
C SER A 359 -4.59 16.20 0.04
N GLN A 360 -3.53 15.90 0.80
CA GLN A 360 -2.26 15.46 0.23
C GLN A 360 -2.41 14.13 -0.52
N VAL A 361 -3.13 13.15 0.04
CA VAL A 361 -3.43 11.88 -0.65
C VAL A 361 -4.23 12.12 -1.93
N ALA A 362 -5.18 13.05 -1.90
CA ALA A 362 -6.04 13.36 -3.04
C ALA A 362 -5.29 13.82 -4.29
N LEU A 363 -4.09 14.43 -4.13
CA LEU A 363 -3.28 14.90 -5.24
C LEU A 363 -2.92 13.78 -6.23
N THR A 364 -2.70 12.55 -5.74
CA THR A 364 -2.25 11.42 -6.56
C THR A 364 -3.12 10.17 -6.45
N ASP A 365 -4.02 10.10 -5.46
CA ASP A 365 -4.97 8.99 -5.28
C ASP A 365 -6.33 9.50 -4.75
N ILE A 366 -7.14 10.01 -5.68
CA ILE A 366 -8.48 10.54 -5.37
C ILE A 366 -9.42 9.48 -4.77
N ASN A 367 -9.25 8.21 -5.12
CA ASN A 367 -10.14 7.14 -4.65
C ASN A 367 -9.89 6.82 -3.18
N SER A 368 -8.63 6.73 -2.75
CA SER A 368 -8.31 6.60 -1.33
C SER A 368 -8.71 7.85 -0.55
N ALA A 369 -8.50 9.05 -1.11
CA ALA A 369 -8.92 10.28 -0.46
C ALA A 369 -10.45 10.40 -0.31
N ARG A 370 -11.24 9.96 -1.29
CA ARG A 370 -12.71 9.89 -1.18
C ARG A 370 -13.17 8.99 -0.05
N ARG A 371 -12.53 7.82 0.11
CA ARG A 371 -12.81 6.90 1.23
C ARG A 371 -12.49 7.57 2.56
N LEU A 372 -11.34 8.24 2.68
CA LEU A 372 -10.98 8.99 3.89
C LEU A 372 -11.94 10.15 4.17
N ALA A 373 -12.32 10.93 3.15
CA ALA A 373 -13.25 12.06 3.27
C ALA A 373 -14.64 11.62 3.78
N ALA A 374 -15.08 10.41 3.40
CA ALA A 374 -16.35 9.84 3.87
C ALA A 374 -16.39 9.56 5.38
N GLU A 375 -15.22 9.39 6.02
CA GLU A 375 -15.10 9.17 7.47
C GLU A 375 -15.22 10.45 8.30
N PHE A 376 -15.19 11.64 7.66
CA PHE A 376 -15.35 12.91 8.36
C PHE A 376 -16.82 13.18 8.71
N PRO A 377 -17.10 13.89 9.83
CA PRO A 377 -18.45 14.37 10.13
C PRO A 377 -19.02 15.17 8.97
N LYS A 378 -20.18 14.76 8.44
CA LYS A 378 -20.79 15.33 7.21
C LYS A 378 -21.00 16.84 7.30
N ASP A 379 -21.35 17.34 8.47
CA ASP A 379 -21.56 18.75 8.78
C ASP A 379 -20.27 19.59 8.75
N LYS A 380 -19.10 18.97 8.87
CA LYS A 380 -17.80 19.64 8.90
C LYS A 380 -16.99 19.51 7.61
N GLN A 381 -17.40 18.65 6.68
CA GLN A 381 -16.63 18.36 5.46
C GLN A 381 -16.35 19.63 4.64
N ALA A 382 -17.35 20.47 4.40
CA ALA A 382 -17.18 21.70 3.62
C ALA A 382 -16.22 22.70 4.29
N GLU A 383 -16.24 22.79 5.63
CA GLU A 383 -15.35 23.67 6.40
C GLU A 383 -13.90 23.18 6.39
N LEU A 384 -13.70 21.86 6.46
CA LEU A 384 -12.38 21.25 6.58
C LEU A 384 -11.64 21.13 5.23
N PHE A 385 -12.38 20.98 4.13
CA PHE A 385 -11.85 20.81 2.78
C PHE A 385 -12.08 22.07 1.95
N GLN A 386 -11.37 23.13 2.32
CA GLN A 386 -11.43 24.42 1.63
C GLN A 386 -10.62 24.41 0.33
N PRO A 387 -10.99 25.24 -0.66
CA PRO A 387 -10.18 25.44 -1.85
C PRO A 387 -8.75 25.87 -1.47
N PRO A 388 -7.72 25.46 -2.25
CA PRO A 388 -6.38 25.96 -2.06
C PRO A 388 -6.41 27.49 -2.19
N PRO A 389 -5.64 28.21 -1.36
CA PRO A 389 -5.65 29.66 -1.35
C PRO A 389 -5.32 30.19 -2.75
N GLU A 390 -6.11 31.13 -3.26
CA GLU A 390 -5.80 31.81 -4.52
C GLU A 390 -4.43 32.48 -4.40
N PRO A 391 -3.59 32.45 -5.45
CA PRO A 391 -2.30 33.11 -5.41
C PRO A 391 -2.52 34.61 -5.20
N GLN A 392 -2.13 35.09 -4.02
CA GLN A 392 -2.12 36.52 -3.72
C GLN A 392 -1.23 37.21 -4.75
N GLN A 393 -1.75 38.21 -5.46
CA GLN A 393 -0.90 39.13 -6.20
C GLN A 393 0.13 39.68 -5.21
N PRO A 394 1.42 39.74 -5.54
CA PRO A 394 2.40 40.31 -4.64
C PRO A 394 1.95 41.73 -4.28
N GLU A 395 1.69 41.98 -3.01
CA GLU A 395 1.41 43.33 -2.53
C GLU A 395 2.55 44.24 -3.01
N PRO A 396 2.26 45.42 -3.58
CA PRO A 396 3.30 46.36 -3.95
C PRO A 396 4.11 46.66 -2.70
N LYS A 397 5.39 46.25 -2.69
CA LYS A 397 6.30 46.54 -1.58
C LYS A 397 6.27 48.04 -1.33
N ALA A 398 5.75 48.44 -0.18
CA ALA A 398 5.84 49.81 0.28
C ALA A 398 7.32 50.22 0.28
N GLU A 399 7.63 51.30 -0.42
CA GLU A 399 8.96 51.92 -0.36
C GLU A 399 9.28 52.26 1.10
N PRO A 400 10.53 52.07 1.57
CA PRO A 400 10.89 52.44 2.93
C PRO A 400 10.79 53.96 3.08
N ALA A 401 9.82 54.40 3.89
CA ALA A 401 9.75 55.76 4.36
C ALA A 401 10.84 55.97 5.42
N GLU A 402 11.84 56.80 5.14
CA GLU A 402 12.46 57.70 6.11
C GLU A 402 13.46 58.65 5.42
N TYR A 403 13.11 59.94 5.37
CA TYR A 403 13.92 61.05 5.89
C TYR A 403 13.02 62.30 5.85
N SER A 404 12.31 62.55 6.94
CA SER A 404 11.69 63.86 7.20
C SER A 404 12.20 64.36 8.55
N ALA A 405 13.24 65.19 8.49
CA ALA A 405 13.66 66.03 9.60
C ALA A 405 14.21 67.33 9.04
N LEU A 406 13.33 68.33 8.96
CA LEU A 406 13.53 69.74 9.31
C LEU A 406 12.58 70.60 8.47
N GLY A 407 11.50 71.02 9.14
CA GLY A 407 10.66 72.09 8.63
C GLY A 407 11.43 73.41 8.60
N SER A 408 11.16 74.23 7.59
CA SER A 408 10.47 75.50 7.78
C SER A 408 10.43 76.30 6.47
N MET A 409 9.28 76.96 6.30
CA MET A 409 9.00 78.12 5.45
C MET A 409 8.68 77.93 3.96
N ARG A 410 7.36 77.93 3.72
CA ARG A 410 6.56 78.83 2.86
C ARG A 410 7.06 79.18 1.45
N GLU A 411 6.22 78.74 0.51
CA GLU A 411 5.69 79.39 -0.70
C GLU A 411 6.60 80.30 -1.54
N VAL A 412 6.70 79.99 -2.84
CA VAL A 412 6.32 80.84 -4.00
C VAL A 412 6.80 80.13 -5.29
N THR A 413 5.88 79.84 -6.21
CA THR A 413 6.14 79.60 -7.66
C THR A 413 6.37 80.94 -8.37
N PRO A 414 6.89 81.06 -9.63
CA PRO A 414 7.29 80.06 -10.64
C PRO A 414 8.63 80.39 -11.37
N GLU A 415 9.00 79.62 -12.41
CA GLU A 415 9.59 80.05 -13.73
C GLU A 415 10.67 79.12 -14.33
N ILE A 416 10.54 78.91 -15.65
CA ILE A 416 11.47 78.28 -16.62
C ILE A 416 12.22 79.46 -17.29
N PRO A 417 13.56 79.49 -17.59
CA PRO A 417 14.14 78.71 -18.70
C PRO A 417 15.68 78.42 -18.74
N ALA A 418 16.03 77.44 -19.59
CA ALA A 418 17.18 77.30 -20.51
C ALA A 418 18.63 77.67 -20.08
N ALA A 419 19.58 76.71 -20.24
CA ALA A 419 20.40 76.54 -21.45
C ALA A 419 21.79 75.86 -21.24
N PHE A 420 22.26 75.24 -22.33
CA PHE A 420 23.66 75.02 -22.78
C PHE A 420 24.50 73.76 -22.38
N ARG A 421 24.56 72.86 -23.39
CA ARG A 421 25.74 72.27 -24.09
C ARG A 421 26.61 71.15 -23.45
N LYS A 422 26.66 70.02 -24.19
CA LYS A 422 27.73 68.99 -24.28
C LYS A 422 29.03 69.56 -24.91
N PRO A 423 30.25 68.95 -24.78
CA PRO A 423 30.69 67.71 -25.49
C PRO A 423 31.54 66.73 -24.63
N GLN A 424 31.46 65.39 -24.75
CA GLN A 424 32.12 64.44 -25.69
C GLN A 424 33.58 64.02 -25.30
N PRO A 425 34.20 62.95 -25.87
CA PRO A 425 34.58 61.71 -25.13
C PRO A 425 36.08 61.29 -25.20
N SER A 426 36.40 60.19 -24.49
CA SER A 426 37.48 59.14 -24.54
C SER A 426 38.75 59.30 -25.42
N PRO A 427 39.89 58.61 -25.13
CA PRO A 427 40.03 57.18 -25.53
C PRO A 427 40.98 56.27 -24.68
N SER A 428 40.89 54.98 -25.02
CA SER A 428 41.65 53.76 -24.66
C SER A 428 43.15 53.72 -25.06
N VAL A 429 43.95 52.77 -24.53
CA VAL A 429 44.90 51.85 -25.26
C VAL A 429 45.44 50.72 -24.32
N SER A 430 45.80 49.56 -24.92
CA SER A 430 46.27 48.27 -24.37
C SER A 430 47.82 48.07 -24.44
N SER A 431 48.41 47.10 -23.71
CA SER A 431 49.30 45.99 -24.22
C SER A 431 50.37 45.40 -23.25
N ALA A 432 50.60 44.07 -23.41
CA ALA A 432 51.83 43.23 -23.30
C ALA A 432 52.52 42.84 -21.95
N GLY A 433 52.89 41.54 -21.81
CA GLY A 433 53.65 40.86 -20.71
C GLY A 433 55.20 40.85 -20.91
N PRO A 434 56.03 39.84 -20.50
CA PRO A 434 55.93 38.68 -19.58
C PRO A 434 57.07 38.60 -18.48
N ALA A 435 57.16 37.48 -17.72
CA ALA A 435 58.01 37.20 -16.51
C ALA A 435 59.52 36.87 -16.73
N PRO A 436 60.35 36.78 -15.65
CA PRO A 436 61.02 35.48 -15.27
C PRO A 436 61.26 35.25 -13.73
N ALA A 437 61.13 34.01 -13.19
CA ALA A 437 62.14 33.01 -12.66
C ALA A 437 63.08 33.48 -11.50
N ALA A 438 63.50 32.75 -10.43
CA ALA A 438 63.64 31.31 -10.03
C ALA A 438 63.87 31.19 -8.47
N ALA A 439 63.34 30.19 -7.73
CA ALA A 439 63.94 28.91 -7.18
C ALA A 439 64.76 29.02 -5.84
N PRO A 440 65.14 27.92 -5.12
CA PRO A 440 64.39 26.78 -4.55
C PRO A 440 64.80 26.39 -3.07
N ALA A 441 64.31 25.24 -2.57
CA ALA A 441 64.34 24.64 -1.22
C ALA A 441 65.70 24.16 -0.64
N PRO A 442 65.73 23.60 0.60
CA PRO A 442 66.25 22.23 0.74
C PRO A 442 65.57 21.31 1.80
N ALA A 443 65.78 20.00 1.64
CA ALA A 443 65.69 18.88 2.61
C ALA A 443 66.85 17.89 2.25
N PRO A 444 67.10 16.70 2.87
CA PRO A 444 66.61 16.03 4.11
C PRO A 444 67.70 15.21 4.91
N GLN A 445 67.25 14.32 5.85
CA GLN A 445 67.78 12.97 6.30
C GLN A 445 68.71 12.82 7.56
N PRO A 446 68.88 11.61 8.20
CA PRO A 446 68.13 10.31 8.17
C PRO A 446 67.97 9.48 9.52
N ALA A 447 67.02 8.52 9.48
CA ALA A 447 66.90 7.11 10.01
C ALA A 447 67.35 6.59 11.41
N ALA A 448 66.49 5.76 12.04
CA ALA A 448 66.80 4.48 12.75
C ALA A 448 65.51 3.66 13.14
N GLU A 449 65.69 2.36 13.44
CA GLU A 449 64.77 1.19 13.35
C GLU A 449 63.75 0.90 14.51
N ALA A 450 62.89 -0.12 14.28
CA ALA A 450 61.74 -0.71 15.05
C ALA A 450 62.09 -1.31 16.47
N PRO A 451 61.19 -1.90 17.33
CA PRO A 451 59.87 -2.57 17.08
C PRO A 451 58.74 -2.54 18.18
N ALA A 452 57.56 -3.09 17.81
CA ALA A 452 56.50 -3.85 18.55
C ALA A 452 55.72 -3.34 19.80
N GLU A 453 54.37 -3.31 19.64
CA GLU A 453 53.24 -3.68 20.56
C GLU A 453 52.82 -2.82 21.80
N PRO A 454 51.53 -2.94 22.27
CA PRO A 454 50.59 -1.84 22.62
C PRO A 454 50.49 -1.56 24.14
N PRO A 455 49.86 -0.45 24.64
CA PRO A 455 48.40 -0.36 24.96
C PRO A 455 47.90 1.13 25.09
N PRO A 456 46.88 1.54 25.88
CA PRO A 456 45.60 0.95 26.32
C PRO A 456 44.36 1.79 25.92
N SER A 457 43.19 1.19 26.16
CA SER A 457 41.88 1.82 26.30
C SER A 457 41.84 3.02 27.26
N GLY A 458 41.12 4.08 26.90
CA GLY A 458 40.60 5.04 27.86
C GLY A 458 40.16 6.37 27.24
N GLY A 459 38.93 6.79 27.58
CA GLY A 459 38.64 8.21 27.82
C GLY A 459 37.93 8.97 26.71
N LEU A 460 36.63 9.17 26.91
CA LEU A 460 35.92 10.35 26.44
C LEU A 460 36.63 11.63 26.92
N GLU A 461 36.76 12.65 26.06
CA GLU A 461 36.18 13.98 26.31
C GLU A 461 36.40 14.98 25.15
N SER A 462 35.28 15.56 24.73
CA SER A 462 35.11 16.92 24.19
C SER A 462 35.65 17.29 22.79
N SER A 463 34.72 17.44 21.86
CA SER A 463 34.47 18.74 21.21
C SER A 463 33.04 18.75 20.66
N GLY A 464 32.12 19.25 21.49
CA GLY A 464 30.76 19.54 21.10
C GLY A 464 30.65 20.93 20.47
N ALA A 465 29.86 21.02 19.41
CA ALA A 465 28.88 22.08 19.12
C ALA A 465 28.26 21.77 17.73
N GLY A 466 26.96 21.61 17.53
CA GLY A 466 25.83 21.64 18.46
C GLY A 466 24.57 21.14 17.76
N TYR A 467 23.70 20.47 18.51
CA TYR A 467 22.27 20.37 18.23
C TYR A 467 21.57 20.27 19.60
N GLN A 468 20.74 21.27 19.92
CA GLN A 468 19.94 21.32 21.13
C GLN A 468 18.69 20.44 20.98
N PHE A 469 18.53 19.47 21.88
CA PHE A 469 17.27 18.78 22.11
C PHE A 469 16.35 19.66 22.95
N ILE A 470 15.14 19.93 22.45
CA ILE A 470 14.04 20.45 23.28
C ILE A 470 13.34 19.23 23.91
N ASN A 471 13.46 19.15 25.23
CA ASN A 471 12.78 18.18 26.09
C ASN A 471 11.62 18.90 26.81
N PRO A 472 10.35 18.46 26.71
CA PRO A 472 9.28 19.06 27.48
C PRO A 472 8.93 18.18 28.69
N ALA A 473 9.57 18.42 29.82
CA ALA A 473 8.99 18.19 31.14
C ALA A 473 9.77 19.00 32.20
N ALA A 474 9.17 20.10 32.65
CA ALA A 474 9.60 20.87 33.82
C ALA A 474 8.53 20.76 34.92
N PRO A 475 8.89 20.95 36.20
CA PRO A 475 8.50 20.05 37.29
C PRO A 475 7.48 20.66 38.26
N ALA A 476 6.85 19.81 39.09
CA ALA A 476 6.26 20.24 40.35
C ALA A 476 6.54 19.23 41.47
N ALA A 477 7.35 19.71 42.42
CA ALA A 477 7.44 19.44 43.86
C ALA A 477 7.24 18.01 44.40
N GLY A 478 8.22 17.60 45.21
CA GLY A 478 8.35 16.26 45.77
C GLY A 478 7.35 15.89 46.87
N LEU A 479 7.32 14.60 47.17
CA LEU A 479 7.31 14.01 48.50
C LEU A 479 7.75 12.52 48.38
N ALA A 480 8.48 12.06 49.40
CA ALA A 480 9.30 10.85 49.45
C ALA A 480 8.49 9.52 49.49
N PRO A 481 9.13 8.35 49.34
CA PRO A 481 8.50 7.09 48.92
C PRO A 481 7.92 6.28 50.09
N ALA A 482 6.81 5.58 49.85
CA ALA A 482 6.33 4.53 50.74
C ALA A 482 5.97 3.26 49.95
N GLN A 483 6.45 2.14 50.50
CA GLN A 483 6.39 0.75 50.02
C GLN A 483 4.97 0.15 49.93
N PRO A 484 4.82 -1.03 49.29
CA PRO A 484 3.53 -1.57 48.86
C PRO A 484 2.80 -2.28 50.01
N ARG A 485 1.47 -2.16 50.03
CA ARG A 485 0.59 -3.04 50.82
C ARG A 485 -0.67 -3.41 50.05
N ASP A 486 -0.64 -4.66 49.63
CA ASP A 486 -1.62 -5.72 49.85
C ASP A 486 -3.12 -5.56 49.61
N SER A 487 -3.61 -6.71 49.15
CA SER A 487 -4.94 -7.17 48.86
C SER A 487 -5.98 -7.00 50.00
N SER A 488 -7.24 -6.73 49.62
CA SER A 488 -8.45 -7.53 50.00
C SER A 488 -9.76 -6.71 50.09
N VAL A 489 -10.76 -7.19 49.31
CA VAL A 489 -12.13 -7.56 49.74
C VAL A 489 -13.15 -6.49 50.20
N SER A 490 -14.33 -6.58 49.55
CA SER A 490 -15.72 -6.36 50.05
C SER A 490 -16.35 -4.95 50.07
N GLY A 491 -17.15 -4.68 49.03
CA GLY A 491 -18.63 -4.63 49.13
C GLY A 491 -19.32 -3.66 50.11
N ARG A 492 -20.02 -2.65 49.56
CA ARG A 492 -21.42 -2.27 49.94
C ARG A 492 -22.01 -1.18 49.03
N LYS A 493 -23.21 -1.43 48.51
CA LYS A 493 -24.30 -0.44 48.20
C LYS A 493 -25.31 -0.51 49.38
N PRO A 494 -26.38 0.32 49.50
CA PRO A 494 -26.91 1.37 48.61
C PRO A 494 -27.30 2.70 49.32
N GLY A 495 -27.69 3.72 48.54
CA GLY A 495 -28.37 4.92 49.03
C GLY A 495 -29.03 5.71 47.89
N SER A 496 -30.35 5.81 47.94
CA SER A 496 -31.29 6.34 46.94
C SER A 496 -31.60 7.84 47.13
N GLY A 497 -31.80 8.59 46.05
CA GLY A 497 -32.54 9.86 46.04
C GLY A 497 -32.43 10.65 44.72
N PRO A 498 -33.49 11.34 44.24
CA PRO A 498 -33.81 11.43 42.81
C PRO A 498 -33.61 12.83 42.18
N GLY A 499 -33.44 12.88 40.85
CA GLY A 499 -33.43 14.14 40.09
C GLY A 499 -33.11 13.93 38.61
N ALA A 500 -34.15 13.65 37.82
CA ALA A 500 -34.06 13.37 36.40
C ALA A 500 -33.76 14.61 35.53
N ARG A 501 -32.91 14.44 34.51
CA ARG A 501 -33.01 15.03 33.15
C ARG A 501 -32.16 14.19 32.16
N PRO A 502 -32.51 14.14 30.87
CA PRO A 502 -32.24 12.99 30.00
C PRO A 502 -30.80 12.93 29.52
N GLN A 503 -30.14 11.78 29.69
CA GLN A 503 -28.90 11.47 29.00
C GLN A 503 -29.19 11.25 27.51
N ALA A 504 -28.62 12.11 26.66
CA ALA A 504 -28.48 11.81 25.25
C ALA A 504 -27.66 10.51 25.12
N GLN A 505 -28.23 9.53 24.41
CA GLN A 505 -27.55 8.28 24.11
C GLN A 505 -26.28 8.60 23.32
N THR A 506 -25.13 8.20 23.86
CA THR A 506 -23.85 8.19 23.18
C THR A 506 -24.00 7.37 21.89
N PRO A 507 -23.71 7.91 20.70
CA PRO A 507 -23.73 7.10 19.50
C PRO A 507 -22.69 5.98 19.63
N ALA A 508 -23.09 4.77 19.25
CA ALA A 508 -22.22 3.60 19.24
C ALA A 508 -20.91 3.93 18.50
N PRO A 509 -19.74 3.45 18.99
CA PRO A 509 -18.47 3.74 18.36
C PRO A 509 -18.49 3.25 16.90
N ALA A 510 -18.08 4.14 15.99
CA ALA A 510 -17.90 3.83 14.58
C ALA A 510 -16.96 2.62 14.45
N ARG A 511 -17.40 1.62 13.68
CA ARG A 511 -16.68 0.36 13.47
C ARG A 511 -15.28 0.65 12.91
N GLU A 512 -14.26 0.08 13.54
CA GLU A 512 -12.91 0.10 13.02
C GLU A 512 -12.85 -0.64 11.68
N VAL A 513 -12.52 0.07 10.60
CA VAL A 513 -12.16 -0.56 9.33
C VAL A 513 -10.85 -1.32 9.53
N LYS A 514 -10.88 -2.65 9.36
CA LYS A 514 -9.73 -3.55 9.45
C LYS A 514 -9.67 -4.39 8.18
N PHE A 515 -8.78 -4.03 7.27
CA PHE A 515 -8.36 -4.93 6.20
C PHE A 515 -7.62 -6.15 6.80
N GLU A 516 -8.36 -7.23 7.06
CA GLU A 516 -7.82 -8.57 7.24
C GLU A 516 -7.64 -9.20 5.85
N THR A 517 -6.44 -9.67 5.53
CA THR A 517 -6.21 -10.34 4.25
C THR A 517 -6.65 -11.80 4.34
N LEU A 518 -7.18 -12.35 3.23
CA LEU A 518 -7.58 -13.76 3.13
C LEU A 518 -6.44 -14.73 3.54
N ARG A 519 -5.17 -14.32 3.41
CA ARG A 519 -3.98 -15.08 3.81
C ARG A 519 -3.78 -15.11 5.33
N ASP A 520 -4.07 -14.01 6.02
CA ASP A 520 -4.04 -13.94 7.49
C ASP A 520 -5.09 -14.87 8.11
N VAL A 521 -6.24 -15.00 7.45
CA VAL A 521 -7.31 -15.90 7.89
C VAL A 521 -7.15 -17.33 7.38
N MET A 522 -6.35 -17.60 6.33
CA MET A 522 -6.08 -18.96 5.85
C MET A 522 -4.87 -19.64 6.53
N ALA A 523 -4.09 -18.96 7.39
CA ALA A 523 -2.86 -19.49 7.99
C ALA A 523 -2.99 -20.03 9.44
N SER A 524 -4.18 -20.39 9.91
CA SER A 524 -4.37 -20.99 11.25
C SER A 524 -4.37 -22.53 11.16
N PRO A 525 -3.41 -23.23 11.80
CA PRO A 525 -3.16 -24.66 11.55
C PRO A 525 -4.02 -25.64 12.37
N SER A 526 -4.88 -25.19 13.29
CA SER A 526 -5.75 -26.08 14.07
C SER A 526 -7.24 -25.75 13.91
N ALA A 527 -8.05 -26.80 13.79
CA ALA A 527 -9.51 -26.69 13.85
C ALA A 527 -9.95 -26.30 15.27
N PRO A 528 -10.96 -25.43 15.43
CA PRO A 528 -11.41 -24.98 16.74
C PRO A 528 -11.98 -26.15 17.58
N THR A 529 -11.76 -26.11 18.89
CA THR A 529 -12.42 -27.04 19.82
C THR A 529 -13.90 -26.69 20.00
N GLU A 530 -14.69 -27.59 20.59
CA GLU A 530 -16.08 -27.27 20.96
C GLU A 530 -16.14 -26.07 21.92
N GLU A 531 -15.21 -25.99 22.86
CA GLU A 531 -15.16 -24.90 23.84
C GLU A 531 -14.85 -23.55 23.17
N ASP A 532 -13.94 -23.53 22.19
CA ASP A 532 -13.67 -22.36 21.35
C ASP A 532 -14.90 -21.96 20.54
N SER A 533 -15.61 -22.96 19.99
CA SER A 533 -16.82 -22.78 19.18
C SER A 533 -17.99 -22.22 20.00
N ARG A 534 -18.09 -22.56 21.29
CA ARG A 534 -19.07 -22.01 22.23
C ARG A 534 -18.77 -20.56 22.62
N LYS A 535 -17.48 -20.18 22.68
CA LYS A 535 -17.04 -18.80 22.95
C LYS A 535 -17.16 -17.90 21.71
N ASP A 536 -17.31 -18.47 20.53
CA ASP A 536 -17.45 -17.75 19.28
C ASP A 536 -18.85 -17.13 19.09
N GLU A 537 -18.91 -15.82 18.82
CA GLU A 537 -20.17 -15.07 18.75
C GLU A 537 -21.13 -15.56 17.66
N PHE A 538 -20.62 -16.05 16.52
CA PHE A 538 -21.45 -16.51 15.41
C PHE A 538 -21.81 -17.98 15.57
N ILE A 539 -20.83 -18.84 15.84
CA ILE A 539 -21.00 -20.29 15.96
C ILE A 539 -21.83 -20.64 17.20
N SER A 540 -21.75 -19.87 18.29
CA SER A 540 -22.58 -20.10 19.48
C SER A 540 -24.10 -20.08 19.20
N ARG A 541 -24.54 -19.44 18.10
CA ARG A 541 -25.93 -19.48 17.61
C ARG A 541 -26.40 -20.90 17.26
N ALA A 542 -25.49 -21.78 16.83
CA ALA A 542 -25.78 -23.18 16.54
C ALA A 542 -26.38 -23.90 17.75
N PHE A 543 -25.77 -23.72 18.94
CA PHE A 543 -26.23 -24.34 20.18
C PHE A 543 -27.53 -23.72 20.69
N LYS A 544 -27.70 -22.41 20.52
CA LYS A 544 -28.95 -21.71 20.86
C LYS A 544 -30.11 -22.22 20.01
N LEU A 545 -29.88 -22.38 18.70
CA LEU A 545 -30.87 -22.94 17.78
C LEU A 545 -31.20 -24.40 18.12
N ALA A 546 -30.18 -25.23 18.38
CA ALA A 546 -30.39 -26.61 18.78
C ALA A 546 -31.27 -26.69 20.03
N SER A 547 -30.94 -25.95 21.10
CA SER A 547 -31.73 -25.89 22.34
C SER A 547 -33.17 -25.42 22.08
N ALA A 548 -33.36 -24.38 21.27
CA ALA A 548 -34.70 -23.89 20.96
C ALA A 548 -35.55 -24.92 20.19
N LEU A 549 -34.94 -25.70 19.29
CA LEU A 549 -35.60 -26.79 18.59
C LEU A 549 -35.86 -28.00 19.48
N GLU A 550 -35.00 -28.26 20.48
CA GLU A 550 -35.23 -29.28 21.50
C GLU A 550 -36.48 -28.96 22.33
N ASP A 551 -36.60 -27.71 22.77
CA ASP A 551 -37.77 -27.21 23.50
C ASP A 551 -39.05 -27.27 22.63
N GLU A 552 -38.95 -26.94 21.34
CA GLU A 552 -40.08 -26.94 20.41
C GLU A 552 -40.57 -28.34 20.04
N PHE A 553 -39.66 -29.30 19.83
CA PHE A 553 -40.01 -30.64 19.35
C PHE A 553 -40.03 -31.71 20.44
N GLY A 554 -39.59 -31.40 21.66
CA GLY A 554 -39.54 -32.36 22.77
C GLY A 554 -38.57 -33.52 22.54
N LYS A 555 -37.55 -33.33 21.68
CA LYS A 555 -36.54 -34.35 21.35
C LYS A 555 -35.16 -33.70 21.23
N LYS A 556 -34.09 -34.45 21.53
CA LYS A 556 -32.71 -33.96 21.38
C LYS A 556 -32.37 -33.63 19.93
N ILE A 557 -31.65 -32.52 19.73
CA ILE A 557 -31.19 -32.05 18.43
C ILE A 557 -29.67 -32.19 18.38
N TYR A 558 -29.22 -33.22 17.69
CA TYR A 558 -27.80 -33.52 17.53
C TYR A 558 -27.23 -32.81 16.30
N PHE A 559 -25.93 -32.50 16.32
CA PHE A 559 -25.19 -32.01 15.14
C PHE A 559 -24.86 -33.18 14.19
N ASN A 560 -25.91 -33.72 13.59
CA ASN A 560 -25.91 -34.80 12.61
C ASN A 560 -26.89 -34.48 11.46
N LEU A 561 -27.04 -35.42 10.51
CA LEU A 561 -27.96 -35.23 9.38
C LEU A 561 -29.41 -35.07 9.82
N ASP A 562 -29.85 -35.79 10.86
CA ASP A 562 -31.21 -35.65 11.39
C ASP A 562 -31.45 -34.25 11.93
N GLY A 563 -30.55 -33.72 12.76
CA GLY A 563 -30.63 -32.36 13.26
C GLY A 563 -30.54 -31.31 12.15
N LEU A 564 -29.71 -31.53 11.12
CA LEU A 564 -29.65 -30.65 9.95
C LEU A 564 -30.99 -30.61 9.20
N ASN A 565 -31.66 -31.76 9.05
CA ASN A 565 -32.98 -31.84 8.44
C ASN A 565 -34.06 -31.12 9.27
N GLU A 566 -33.96 -31.16 10.61
CA GLU A 566 -34.85 -30.40 11.50
C GLU A 566 -34.66 -28.88 11.34
N VAL A 567 -33.40 -28.43 11.32
CA VAL A 567 -33.03 -27.02 11.08
C VAL A 567 -33.52 -26.55 9.70
N GLU A 568 -33.30 -27.36 8.67
CA GLU A 568 -33.76 -27.08 7.32
C GLU A 568 -35.29 -26.94 7.28
N ARG A 569 -36.02 -27.88 7.90
CA ARG A 569 -37.48 -27.83 7.96
C ARG A 569 -37.98 -26.54 8.62
N LYS A 570 -37.39 -26.16 9.76
CA LYS A 570 -37.74 -24.91 10.46
C LYS A 570 -37.47 -23.69 9.59
N LEU A 571 -36.32 -23.66 8.91
CA LEU A 571 -35.94 -22.56 8.03
C LEU A 571 -36.94 -22.41 6.88
N ARG A 572 -37.31 -23.50 6.21
CA ARG A 572 -38.33 -23.47 5.13
C ARG A 572 -39.66 -22.93 5.61
N LEU A 573 -40.16 -23.42 6.75
CA LEU A 573 -41.44 -22.98 7.32
C LEU A 573 -41.43 -21.49 7.66
N THR A 574 -40.27 -20.92 7.98
CA THR A 574 -40.13 -19.49 8.25
C THR A 574 -40.35 -18.65 6.99
N PHE A 575 -39.83 -19.10 5.85
CA PHE A 575 -39.94 -18.40 4.57
C PHE A 575 -41.23 -18.70 3.80
N LEU A 576 -41.96 -19.78 4.14
CA LEU A 576 -43.27 -20.09 3.56
C LEU A 576 -44.43 -19.34 4.24
N LYS A 577 -44.21 -18.70 5.40
CA LYS A 577 -45.26 -17.94 6.10
C LYS A 577 -45.51 -16.58 5.44
N GLU A 578 -46.75 -16.34 5.03
CA GLU A 578 -47.23 -15.01 4.63
C GLU A 578 -47.04 -14.03 5.80
N ASN A 579 -46.49 -12.84 5.53
CA ASN A 579 -46.12 -11.80 6.52
C ASN A 579 -44.93 -12.12 7.46
N SER A 580 -43.89 -12.78 6.95
CA SER A 580 -42.65 -12.97 7.72
C SER A 580 -41.90 -11.64 7.94
N ASN A 581 -41.48 -11.39 9.19
CA ASN A 581 -40.73 -10.20 9.57
C ASN A 581 -39.29 -10.28 9.02
N PRO A 582 -38.80 -9.30 8.22
CA PRO A 582 -37.46 -9.33 7.63
C PRO A 582 -36.33 -9.57 8.64
N GLN A 583 -36.43 -8.97 9.83
CA GLN A 583 -35.41 -9.16 10.88
C GLN A 583 -35.40 -10.59 11.41
N ARG A 584 -36.58 -11.21 11.55
CA ARG A 584 -36.67 -12.63 11.96
C ARG A 584 -36.11 -13.56 10.90
N ASN A 585 -36.30 -13.25 9.62
CA ASN A 585 -35.75 -14.03 8.52
C ASN A 585 -34.22 -13.99 8.51
N ILE A 586 -33.64 -12.80 8.74
CA ILE A 586 -32.18 -12.63 8.85
C ILE A 586 -31.62 -13.44 10.03
N GLU A 587 -32.26 -13.39 11.19
CA GLU A 587 -31.79 -14.15 12.36
C GLU A 587 -31.93 -15.67 12.16
N ALA A 588 -33.06 -16.14 11.60
CA ALA A 588 -33.24 -17.56 11.27
C ALA A 588 -32.18 -18.09 10.28
N VAL A 589 -31.81 -17.28 9.29
CA VAL A 589 -30.76 -17.60 8.32
C VAL A 589 -29.39 -17.68 9.00
N LYS A 590 -29.05 -16.74 9.88
CA LYS A 590 -27.79 -16.74 10.63
C LYS A 590 -27.69 -17.93 11.57
N ASP A 591 -28.77 -18.25 12.27
CA ASP A 591 -28.81 -19.36 13.22
C ASP A 591 -28.66 -20.71 12.49
N SER A 592 -29.38 -20.86 11.36
CA SER A 592 -29.27 -22.06 10.51
C SER A 592 -27.89 -22.19 9.85
N ALA A 593 -27.31 -21.06 9.42
CA ALA A 593 -25.94 -21.02 8.90
C ALA A 593 -24.92 -21.44 9.96
N ALA A 594 -25.06 -20.93 11.19
CA ALA A 594 -24.18 -21.29 12.30
C ALA A 594 -24.26 -22.79 12.60
N PHE A 595 -25.47 -23.37 12.60
CA PHE A 595 -25.66 -24.81 12.76
C PHE A 595 -24.91 -25.60 11.68
N LEU A 596 -25.07 -25.24 10.40
CA LEU A 596 -24.38 -25.89 9.29
C LEU A 596 -22.85 -25.75 9.39
N CYS A 597 -22.36 -24.55 9.74
CA CYS A 597 -20.93 -24.29 9.93
C CYS A 597 -20.36 -25.16 11.07
N TYR A 598 -21.03 -25.21 12.22
CA TYR A 598 -20.59 -26.04 13.33
C TYR A 598 -20.66 -27.53 13.01
N PHE A 599 -21.70 -27.97 12.30
CA PHE A 599 -21.81 -29.35 11.82
C PHE A 599 -20.63 -29.74 10.92
N LEU A 600 -20.20 -28.85 10.01
CA LEU A 600 -19.01 -29.07 9.17
C LEU A 600 -17.70 -28.99 9.96
N GLN A 601 -17.61 -28.13 10.98
CA GLN A 601 -16.47 -28.09 11.92
C GLN A 601 -16.30 -29.45 12.62
N GLU A 602 -17.37 -30.00 13.16
CA GLU A 602 -17.34 -31.27 13.88
C GLU A 602 -16.97 -32.45 12.97
N ARG A 603 -17.65 -32.56 11.82
CA ARG A 603 -17.50 -33.71 10.89
C ARG A 603 -16.23 -33.67 10.06
N HIS A 604 -15.84 -32.48 9.59
CA HIS A 604 -14.80 -32.34 8.59
C HIS A 604 -13.61 -31.49 9.04
N LYS A 605 -13.62 -31.00 10.29
CA LYS A 605 -12.61 -30.09 10.82
C LYS A 605 -12.48 -28.82 9.96
N GLY A 606 -13.61 -28.39 9.39
CA GLY A 606 -13.67 -27.17 8.57
C GLY A 606 -13.46 -25.93 9.41
N ARG A 607 -12.75 -24.94 8.85
CA ARG A 607 -12.44 -23.68 9.51
C ARG A 607 -13.15 -22.54 8.82
N LEU A 608 -14.04 -21.88 9.55
CA LEU A 608 -14.76 -20.70 9.05
C LEU A 608 -13.84 -19.47 9.11
N VAL A 609 -13.57 -18.90 7.95
CA VAL A 609 -12.77 -17.69 7.76
C VAL A 609 -13.70 -16.49 7.84
N LYS A 610 -13.75 -15.85 9.01
CA LYS A 610 -14.58 -14.66 9.22
C LYS A 610 -13.86 -13.42 8.72
N MET A 611 -14.58 -12.58 8.00
CA MET A 611 -14.10 -11.28 7.55
C MET A 611 -14.95 -10.21 8.26
N PRO A 612 -14.39 -9.47 9.23
CA PRO A 612 -15.16 -8.57 10.09
C PRO A 612 -15.86 -7.45 9.33
N ASP A 613 -15.29 -7.03 8.21
CA ASP A 613 -15.81 -5.96 7.34
C ASP A 613 -16.68 -6.50 6.19
N PHE A 614 -17.06 -7.79 6.24
CA PHE A 614 -17.87 -8.42 5.21
C PHE A 614 -19.02 -9.21 5.82
N ASP A 615 -20.16 -9.19 5.15
CA ASP A 615 -21.33 -9.94 5.61
C ASP A 615 -21.05 -11.45 5.68
N PRO A 616 -21.68 -12.18 6.63
CA PRO A 616 -21.41 -13.59 6.84
C PRO A 616 -21.56 -14.48 5.61
N TRP A 617 -22.44 -14.13 4.66
CA TRP A 617 -22.64 -14.92 3.44
C TRP A 617 -21.37 -15.11 2.61
N GLY A 618 -20.42 -14.16 2.69
CA GLY A 618 -19.16 -14.25 1.95
C GLY A 618 -18.03 -14.95 2.68
N TRP A 619 -18.26 -15.43 3.91
CA TRP A 619 -17.23 -16.10 4.72
C TRP A 619 -16.94 -17.50 4.17
N PRO A 620 -15.72 -17.78 3.68
CA PRO A 620 -15.37 -19.11 3.24
C PRO A 620 -15.17 -20.04 4.43
N MET A 621 -15.48 -21.31 4.23
CA MET A 621 -15.03 -22.40 5.09
C MET A 621 -13.95 -23.18 4.35
N VAL A 622 -12.80 -23.33 4.98
CA VAL A 622 -11.63 -24.04 4.44
C VAL A 622 -11.48 -25.36 5.18
N ILE A 623 -11.38 -26.45 4.42
CA ILE A 623 -11.15 -27.80 4.92
C ILE A 623 -9.83 -28.27 4.31
N GLU A 624 -8.84 -28.53 5.16
CA GLU A 624 -7.48 -28.93 4.75
C GLU A 624 -7.12 -30.27 5.39
N ARG A 625 -6.70 -31.22 4.56
CA ARG A 625 -6.13 -32.53 4.91
C ARG A 625 -4.91 -32.78 4.01
N PRO A 626 -3.98 -33.69 4.36
CA PRO A 626 -2.87 -34.03 3.48
C PRO A 626 -3.36 -34.38 2.06
N GLY A 627 -2.94 -33.59 1.06
CA GLY A 627 -3.34 -33.76 -0.35
C GLY A 627 -4.72 -33.21 -0.74
N ILE A 628 -5.52 -32.68 0.18
CA ILE A 628 -6.89 -32.21 -0.10
C ILE A 628 -7.13 -30.83 0.53
N LYS A 629 -7.49 -29.86 -0.30
CA LYS A 629 -7.95 -28.53 0.12
C LYS A 629 -9.29 -28.20 -0.53
N VAL A 630 -10.32 -28.02 0.30
CA VAL A 630 -11.66 -27.64 -0.14
C VAL A 630 -12.03 -26.28 0.47
N THR A 631 -12.42 -25.34 -0.38
CA THR A 631 -12.98 -24.05 0.05
C THR A 631 -14.44 -24.00 -0.38
N THR A 632 -15.35 -23.72 0.55
CA THR A 632 -16.79 -23.73 0.30
C THR A 632 -17.52 -22.66 1.12
N TYR A 633 -18.78 -22.36 0.82
CA TYR A 633 -19.54 -21.24 1.39
C TYR A 633 -20.82 -21.68 2.11
N PRO A 634 -20.70 -22.31 3.31
CA PRO A 634 -21.87 -22.86 4.00
C PRO A 634 -22.88 -21.78 4.40
N VAL A 635 -22.43 -20.60 4.84
CA VAL A 635 -23.33 -19.51 5.22
C VAL A 635 -24.19 -19.07 4.05
N GLN A 636 -23.63 -19.00 2.84
CA GLN A 636 -24.36 -18.62 1.63
C GLN A 636 -25.52 -19.58 1.32
N ARG A 637 -25.43 -20.86 1.72
CA ARG A 637 -26.46 -21.89 1.42
C ARG A 637 -27.79 -21.67 2.12
N THR A 638 -27.78 -21.03 3.29
CA THR A 638 -28.99 -20.54 3.95
C THR A 638 -29.26 -19.09 3.57
N TRP A 639 -28.22 -18.28 3.37
CA TRP A 639 -28.38 -16.85 3.06
C TRP A 639 -29.07 -16.57 1.73
N ARG A 640 -28.98 -17.48 0.77
CA ARG A 640 -29.67 -17.35 -0.53
C ARG A 640 -31.19 -17.18 -0.39
N LEU A 641 -31.81 -17.63 0.69
CA LEU A 641 -33.24 -17.42 0.96
C LEU A 641 -33.59 -15.92 1.17
N LEU A 642 -32.62 -15.08 1.52
CA LEU A 642 -32.80 -13.63 1.60
C LEU A 642 -32.74 -12.93 0.22
N TRP A 643 -32.28 -13.63 -0.81
CA TRP A 643 -32.09 -13.08 -2.15
C TRP A 643 -33.04 -13.66 -3.21
N GLN A 644 -33.55 -14.86 -2.97
CA GLN A 644 -34.37 -15.61 -3.91
C GLN A 644 -35.83 -15.55 -3.50
N GLU A 645 -36.71 -15.43 -4.49
CA GLU A 645 -38.16 -15.45 -4.28
C GLU A 645 -38.68 -16.87 -4.00
N THR A 646 -37.91 -17.89 -4.36
CA THR A 646 -38.30 -19.30 -4.24
C THR A 646 -37.57 -20.00 -3.10
N VAL A 647 -38.34 -20.73 -2.29
CA VAL A 647 -37.79 -21.59 -1.22
C VAL A 647 -37.21 -22.87 -1.85
N PRO A 648 -35.98 -23.29 -1.50
CA PRO A 648 -35.38 -24.49 -2.08
C PRO A 648 -36.14 -25.79 -1.79
N GLU A 649 -35.93 -26.79 -2.64
CA GLU A 649 -36.44 -28.16 -2.47
C GLU A 649 -35.97 -28.79 -1.15
N PRO A 650 -36.80 -29.61 -0.48
CA PRO A 650 -36.38 -30.34 0.72
C PRO A 650 -35.08 -31.14 0.51
N GLY A 651 -34.21 -31.15 1.51
CA GLY A 651 -32.94 -31.84 1.56
C GLY A 651 -31.76 -31.11 0.92
N TRP A 652 -31.88 -29.83 0.56
CA TRP A 652 -30.78 -29.11 -0.12
C TRP A 652 -29.54 -28.95 0.77
N LEU A 653 -29.70 -28.79 2.09
CA LEU A 653 -28.55 -28.70 3.00
C LEU A 653 -27.86 -30.07 3.14
N THR A 654 -28.64 -31.14 3.10
CA THR A 654 -28.13 -32.52 3.09
C THR A 654 -27.38 -32.81 1.79
N LYS A 655 -27.93 -32.48 0.62
CA LYS A 655 -27.25 -32.60 -0.68
C LYS A 655 -25.93 -31.81 -0.71
N TYR A 656 -25.93 -30.59 -0.15
CA TYR A 656 -24.71 -29.80 0.00
C TYR A 656 -23.67 -30.48 0.90
N PHE A 657 -24.08 -30.99 2.07
CA PHE A 657 -23.18 -31.72 2.97
C PHE A 657 -22.61 -32.99 2.33
N GLU A 658 -23.43 -33.76 1.63
CA GLU A 658 -23.01 -34.97 0.92
C GLU A 658 -21.98 -34.65 -0.17
N TRP A 659 -22.20 -33.57 -0.93
CA TRP A 659 -21.23 -33.08 -1.90
C TRP A 659 -19.89 -32.70 -1.24
N VAL A 660 -19.92 -31.90 -0.17
CA VAL A 660 -18.70 -31.53 0.57
C VAL A 660 -17.98 -32.80 1.06
N SER A 661 -18.72 -33.74 1.65
CA SER A 661 -18.18 -35.01 2.15
C SER A 661 -17.54 -35.85 1.05
N GLY A 662 -18.20 -35.95 -0.11
CA GLY A 662 -17.69 -36.64 -1.28
C GLY A 662 -16.43 -36.00 -1.85
N ARG A 663 -16.34 -34.66 -1.86
CA ARG A 663 -15.13 -33.93 -2.28
C ARG A 663 -13.95 -34.17 -1.35
N ILE A 664 -14.21 -34.39 -0.06
CA ILE A 664 -13.17 -34.69 0.94
C ILE A 664 -12.75 -36.16 0.89
N ALA A 665 -13.67 -37.08 0.59
CA ALA A 665 -13.40 -38.52 0.50
C ALA A 665 -12.74 -38.94 -0.82
N GLY A 666 -12.91 -38.15 -1.88
CA GLY A 666 -12.37 -38.46 -3.22
C GLY A 666 -10.85 -38.55 -3.24
N SER A 667 -10.32 -39.59 -3.89
CA SER A 667 -8.88 -39.82 -4.06
C SER A 667 -8.26 -39.05 -5.22
N GLU A 668 -9.06 -38.65 -6.22
CA GLU A 668 -8.57 -37.93 -7.41
C GLU A 668 -9.12 -36.50 -7.50
N PRO A 669 -8.28 -35.52 -7.88
CA PRO A 669 -8.74 -34.18 -8.15
C PRO A 669 -9.65 -34.18 -9.40
N PRO A 670 -10.74 -33.39 -9.38
CA PRO A 670 -11.66 -33.31 -10.49
C PRO A 670 -10.96 -32.72 -11.72
N ALA A 671 -11.39 -33.15 -12.91
CA ALA A 671 -10.88 -32.58 -14.15
C ALA A 671 -11.13 -31.06 -14.17
N SER A 672 -10.08 -30.31 -14.52
CA SER A 672 -10.07 -28.84 -14.52
C SER A 672 -9.34 -28.29 -15.75
N GLY A 673 -9.47 -26.99 -15.98
CA GLY A 673 -8.74 -26.26 -17.02
C GLY A 673 -8.87 -26.89 -18.41
N ALA A 674 -7.75 -27.07 -19.10
CA ALA A 674 -7.71 -27.62 -20.46
C ALA A 674 -8.28 -29.05 -20.56
N LYS A 675 -8.04 -29.91 -19.55
CA LYS A 675 -8.58 -31.28 -19.52
C LYS A 675 -10.11 -31.26 -19.45
N ALA A 676 -10.68 -30.42 -18.58
CA ALA A 676 -12.13 -30.26 -18.48
C ALA A 676 -12.74 -29.67 -19.75
N ALA A 677 -12.12 -28.65 -20.33
CA ALA A 677 -12.63 -28.01 -21.53
C ALA A 677 -12.61 -28.92 -22.76
N LYS A 678 -11.51 -29.67 -22.97
CA LYS A 678 -11.41 -30.66 -24.06
C LYS A 678 -12.49 -31.73 -23.95
N ASN A 679 -12.78 -32.17 -22.74
CA ASN A 679 -13.75 -33.23 -22.47
C ASN A 679 -15.18 -32.69 -22.19
N ARG A 680 -15.39 -31.37 -22.26
CA ARG A 680 -16.67 -30.70 -21.93
C ARG A 680 -17.27 -31.17 -20.59
N ILE A 681 -16.44 -31.13 -19.55
CA ILE A 681 -16.82 -31.52 -18.18
C ILE A 681 -17.28 -30.28 -17.43
N THR A 682 -18.54 -30.26 -16.99
CA THR A 682 -19.08 -29.24 -16.09
C THR A 682 -18.74 -29.56 -14.64
N SER A 683 -18.49 -28.53 -13.84
CA SER A 683 -18.36 -28.69 -12.39
C SER A 683 -19.69 -29.04 -11.75
N HIS A 684 -19.63 -29.63 -10.56
CA HIS A 684 -20.80 -29.90 -9.74
C HIS A 684 -21.57 -28.59 -9.44
N PRO A 685 -22.92 -28.58 -9.38
CA PRO A 685 -23.71 -27.37 -9.11
C PRO A 685 -23.30 -26.63 -7.84
N GLU A 686 -23.01 -27.36 -6.75
CA GLU A 686 -22.52 -26.75 -5.50
C GLU A 686 -21.15 -26.07 -5.65
N ARG A 687 -20.28 -26.61 -6.51
CA ARG A 687 -18.98 -25.98 -6.80
C ARG A 687 -19.16 -24.70 -7.60
N ILE A 688 -20.12 -24.68 -8.54
CA ILE A 688 -20.50 -23.49 -9.30
C ILE A 688 -21.08 -22.42 -8.35
N ALA A 689 -21.95 -22.81 -7.41
CA ALA A 689 -22.48 -21.89 -6.41
C ALA A 689 -21.37 -21.27 -5.53
N ASP A 690 -20.34 -22.05 -5.18
CA ASP A 690 -19.15 -21.51 -4.49
C ASP A 690 -18.38 -20.51 -5.36
N ALA A 691 -18.18 -20.78 -6.64
CA ALA A 691 -17.53 -19.85 -7.56
C ALA A 691 -18.34 -18.57 -7.79
N GLN A 692 -19.67 -18.65 -7.85
CA GLN A 692 -20.55 -17.49 -7.93
C GLN A 692 -20.50 -16.64 -6.66
N THR A 693 -20.42 -17.28 -5.50
CA THR A 693 -20.27 -16.58 -4.20
C THR A 693 -18.93 -15.86 -4.13
N GLU A 694 -17.85 -16.55 -4.52
CA GLU A 694 -16.52 -15.96 -4.68
C GLU A 694 -16.56 -14.76 -5.63
N HIS A 695 -17.19 -14.92 -6.81
CA HIS A 695 -17.28 -13.87 -7.81
C HIS A 695 -17.99 -12.63 -7.28
N ARG A 696 -19.15 -12.78 -6.62
CA ARG A 696 -19.86 -11.65 -6.00
C ARG A 696 -19.01 -10.95 -4.95
N ARG A 697 -18.30 -11.71 -4.10
CA ARG A 697 -17.38 -11.13 -3.11
C ARG A 697 -16.26 -10.35 -3.79
N MET A 698 -15.65 -10.90 -4.82
CA MET A 698 -14.57 -10.25 -5.57
C MET A 698 -15.06 -8.99 -6.28
N MET A 699 -16.31 -8.95 -6.76
CA MET A 699 -16.87 -7.72 -7.35
C MET A 699 -17.08 -6.62 -6.31
N ILE A 700 -17.51 -6.95 -5.10
CA ILE A 700 -17.59 -5.97 -3.99
C ILE A 700 -16.20 -5.45 -3.64
N LEU A 701 -15.22 -6.34 -3.53
CA LEU A 701 -13.83 -5.94 -3.32
C LEU A 701 -13.33 -5.03 -4.45
N ALA A 702 -13.51 -5.42 -5.71
CA ALA A 702 -13.08 -4.65 -6.87
C ALA A 702 -13.74 -3.26 -6.94
N SER A 703 -14.99 -3.12 -6.48
CA SER A 703 -15.64 -1.79 -6.40
C SER A 703 -15.01 -0.87 -5.35
N SER A 704 -14.32 -1.43 -4.35
CA SER A 704 -13.71 -0.69 -3.23
C SER A 704 -12.24 -0.31 -3.45
N LEU A 705 -11.56 -0.96 -4.41
CA LEU A 705 -10.14 -0.76 -4.70
C LEU A 705 -9.95 0.39 -5.69
N SER A 706 -8.92 1.21 -5.48
CA SER A 706 -8.66 2.38 -6.33
C SER A 706 -8.24 1.97 -7.74
N GLU A 707 -7.63 0.78 -7.87
CA GLU A 707 -7.09 0.21 -9.10
C GLU A 707 -8.16 -0.37 -10.04
N THR A 708 -9.31 -0.78 -9.49
CA THR A 708 -10.39 -1.44 -10.25
C THR A 708 -11.70 -0.67 -10.27
N SER A 709 -11.92 0.26 -9.33
CA SER A 709 -13.22 0.95 -9.17
C SER A 709 -13.63 1.82 -10.36
N ASN A 710 -12.68 2.29 -11.17
CA ASN A 710 -12.93 3.09 -12.37
C ASN A 710 -13.14 2.25 -13.65
N ILE A 711 -13.06 0.92 -13.54
CA ILE A 711 -13.26 -0.02 -14.65
C ILE A 711 -14.73 -0.39 -14.72
N GLU A 712 -15.40 0.12 -15.75
CA GLU A 712 -16.80 -0.19 -16.00
C GLU A 712 -16.98 -1.66 -16.37
N ILE A 713 -18.08 -2.28 -15.95
CA ILE A 713 -18.47 -3.61 -16.43
C ILE A 713 -19.07 -3.45 -17.81
N ALA A 714 -18.26 -3.07 -18.82
CA ALA A 714 -18.65 -2.82 -20.21
C ALA A 714 -17.50 -2.99 -21.20
N ARG A 715 -17.77 -2.88 -22.52
CA ARG A 715 -16.73 -2.86 -23.58
C ARG A 715 -15.64 -1.81 -23.31
N SER A 716 -16.02 -0.59 -22.92
CA SER A 716 -15.09 0.47 -22.50
C SER A 716 -14.17 0.04 -21.34
N GLY A 717 -14.69 -0.80 -20.45
CA GLY A 717 -13.94 -1.38 -19.35
C GLY A 717 -12.85 -2.36 -19.78
N VAL A 718 -13.02 -3.07 -20.89
CA VAL A 718 -11.99 -4.02 -21.38
C VAL A 718 -10.71 -3.29 -21.74
N ALA A 719 -10.80 -2.16 -22.45
CA ALA A 719 -9.65 -1.33 -22.79
C ALA A 719 -8.98 -0.75 -21.53
N LYS A 720 -9.78 -0.28 -20.56
CA LYS A 720 -9.25 0.19 -19.25
C LYS A 720 -8.53 -0.92 -18.49
N LEU A 721 -9.09 -2.14 -18.49
CA LEU A 721 -8.50 -3.32 -17.86
C LEU A 721 -7.15 -3.67 -18.50
N GLU A 722 -7.09 -3.68 -19.84
CA GLU A 722 -5.85 -3.95 -20.56
C GLU A 722 -4.79 -2.90 -20.25
N LYS A 723 -5.14 -1.61 -20.30
CA LYS A 723 -4.24 -0.51 -19.95
C LYS A 723 -3.71 -0.67 -18.51
N ALA A 724 -4.59 -0.98 -17.56
CA ALA A 724 -4.22 -1.16 -16.16
C ALA A 724 -3.29 -2.38 -15.96
N ILE A 725 -3.54 -3.48 -16.67
CA ILE A 725 -2.66 -4.67 -16.62
C ILE A 725 -1.29 -4.34 -17.19
N ARG A 726 -1.22 -3.69 -18.36
CA ARG A 726 0.06 -3.34 -19.01
C ARG A 726 0.87 -2.32 -18.19
N ALA A 727 0.19 -1.40 -17.51
CA ALA A 727 0.85 -0.43 -16.64
C ALA A 727 1.37 -1.06 -15.34
N GLY A 728 0.58 -1.95 -14.73
CA GLY A 728 0.87 -2.50 -13.40
C GLY A 728 1.67 -3.81 -13.37
N PHE A 729 1.73 -4.55 -14.48
CA PHE A 729 2.32 -5.89 -14.53
C PHE A 729 3.31 -6.02 -15.68
N LYS A 730 4.48 -6.57 -15.37
CA LYS A 730 5.57 -6.76 -16.32
C LYS A 730 5.81 -8.26 -16.54
N PRO A 731 5.92 -8.75 -17.80
CA PRO A 731 6.01 -10.17 -18.14
C PRO A 731 7.11 -10.97 -17.42
N ASP A 732 8.26 -10.35 -17.21
CA ASP A 732 9.48 -11.02 -16.73
C ASP A 732 9.50 -11.22 -15.21
N ILE A 733 8.59 -10.56 -14.49
CA ILE A 733 8.53 -10.61 -13.02
C ILE A 733 7.15 -11.05 -12.59
N PRO A 734 7.05 -12.12 -11.77
CA PRO A 734 5.77 -12.55 -11.27
C PRO A 734 5.10 -11.43 -10.45
N PRO A 735 3.76 -11.33 -10.48
CA PRO A 735 3.04 -10.36 -9.68
C PRO A 735 3.33 -10.51 -8.18
N THR A 736 3.47 -9.41 -7.43
CA THR A 736 3.51 -9.46 -5.96
C THR A 736 2.24 -10.13 -5.40
N ALA A 737 2.24 -10.50 -4.11
CA ALA A 737 1.04 -11.11 -3.50
C ALA A 737 -0.21 -10.22 -3.65
N ASP A 738 -0.06 -8.90 -3.54
CA ASP A 738 -1.16 -7.95 -3.79
C ASP A 738 -1.43 -7.80 -5.29
N GLY A 739 -0.40 -7.85 -6.14
CA GLY A 739 -0.54 -7.93 -7.59
C GLY A 739 -1.40 -9.13 -8.03
N TRP A 740 -1.21 -10.31 -7.46
CA TRP A 740 -2.06 -11.49 -7.73
C TRP A 740 -3.51 -11.27 -7.31
N LYS A 741 -3.75 -10.63 -6.15
CA LYS A 741 -5.12 -10.28 -5.73
C LYS A 741 -5.77 -9.31 -6.71
N LEU A 742 -5.00 -8.33 -7.18
CA LEU A 742 -5.47 -7.36 -8.15
C LEU A 742 -5.77 -8.00 -9.52
N LEU A 743 -4.90 -8.88 -10.02
CA LEU A 743 -5.16 -9.66 -11.24
C LEU A 743 -6.41 -10.53 -11.11
N ARG A 744 -6.62 -11.13 -9.93
CA ARG A 744 -7.83 -11.90 -9.66
C ARG A 744 -9.08 -11.02 -9.70
N CYS A 745 -9.02 -9.80 -9.15
CA CYS A 745 -10.09 -8.80 -9.27
C CYS A 745 -10.33 -8.45 -10.74
N TYR A 746 -9.29 -8.15 -11.53
CA TYR A 746 -9.43 -7.90 -12.97
C TYR A 746 -10.05 -9.07 -13.71
N GLY A 747 -9.67 -10.30 -13.37
CA GLY A 747 -10.25 -11.52 -13.94
C GLY A 747 -11.75 -11.64 -13.65
N HIS A 748 -12.19 -11.31 -12.44
CA HIS A 748 -13.61 -11.26 -12.09
C HIS A 748 -14.35 -10.08 -12.76
N VAL A 749 -13.72 -8.91 -12.91
CA VAL A 749 -14.30 -7.81 -13.70
C VAL A 749 -14.52 -8.25 -15.15
N LEU A 750 -13.55 -8.93 -15.77
CA LEU A 750 -13.69 -9.48 -17.12
C LEU A 750 -14.78 -10.57 -17.18
N ALA A 751 -14.89 -11.41 -16.16
CA ALA A 751 -15.98 -12.40 -16.04
C ALA A 751 -17.34 -11.70 -15.98
N ALA A 752 -17.48 -10.62 -15.20
CA ALA A 752 -18.71 -9.85 -15.11
C ALA A 752 -19.08 -9.18 -16.46
N ILE A 753 -18.09 -8.69 -17.20
CA ILE A 753 -18.28 -8.18 -18.57
C ILE A 753 -18.83 -9.31 -19.47
N ALA A 754 -18.25 -10.51 -19.37
CA ALA A 754 -18.71 -11.66 -20.15
C ALA A 754 -20.13 -12.15 -19.76
N GLU A 755 -20.47 -12.16 -18.47
CA GLU A 755 -21.83 -12.43 -17.99
C GLU A 755 -22.83 -11.41 -18.57
N ARG A 756 -22.48 -10.13 -18.54
CA ARG A 756 -23.35 -9.04 -19.02
C ARG A 756 -23.55 -9.07 -20.53
N ASP A 757 -22.45 -9.06 -21.29
CA ASP A 757 -22.41 -8.81 -22.73
C ASP A 757 -22.68 -10.08 -23.55
N PHE A 758 -22.19 -11.22 -23.08
CA PHE A 758 -22.25 -12.49 -23.80
C PHE A 758 -23.17 -13.54 -23.15
N LYS A 759 -23.79 -13.22 -22.01
CA LYS A 759 -24.59 -14.18 -21.21
C LYS A 759 -23.78 -15.44 -20.86
N ALA A 760 -22.49 -15.25 -20.60
CA ALA A 760 -21.61 -16.32 -20.17
C ALA A 760 -22.09 -16.88 -18.82
N ALA A 761 -22.03 -18.20 -18.65
CA ALA A 761 -22.35 -18.87 -17.39
C ALA A 761 -21.17 -19.72 -16.93
N TRP A 762 -20.86 -19.70 -15.63
CA TRP A 762 -19.82 -20.56 -15.04
C TRP A 762 -20.05 -22.03 -15.42
N TYR A 763 -18.98 -22.70 -15.87
CA TYR A 763 -19.06 -24.04 -16.45
C TYR A 763 -18.19 -25.05 -15.70
N ASN A 764 -16.86 -24.98 -15.86
CA ASN A 764 -15.92 -25.72 -15.04
C ASN A 764 -15.10 -24.74 -14.20
N VAL A 765 -15.23 -24.84 -12.89
CA VAL A 765 -14.58 -24.00 -11.88
C VAL A 765 -13.78 -24.87 -10.90
N ASP A 766 -13.41 -26.07 -11.32
CA ASP A 766 -12.54 -26.94 -10.54
C ASP A 766 -11.07 -26.55 -10.72
N GLY A 767 -10.23 -26.85 -9.73
CA GLY A 767 -8.81 -26.49 -9.74
C GLY A 767 -8.55 -24.99 -9.50
N GLU A 768 -7.39 -24.54 -9.95
CA GLU A 768 -6.94 -23.15 -9.83
C GLU A 768 -7.81 -22.18 -10.65
N ASP A 769 -7.96 -20.96 -10.16
CA ASP A 769 -8.90 -19.98 -10.69
C ASP A 769 -8.58 -19.49 -12.11
N GLY A 770 -7.30 -19.49 -12.50
CA GLY A 770 -6.88 -19.28 -13.89
C GLY A 770 -7.43 -20.32 -14.86
N GLY A 771 -7.75 -21.53 -14.38
CA GLY A 771 -8.37 -22.61 -15.14
C GLY A 771 -9.90 -22.58 -15.15
N TRP A 772 -10.54 -21.62 -14.47
CA TRP A 772 -11.99 -21.53 -14.43
C TRP A 772 -12.54 -21.05 -15.77
N SER A 773 -13.59 -21.73 -16.21
CA SER A 773 -14.24 -21.53 -17.50
C SER A 773 -15.69 -21.10 -17.35
N MET A 774 -16.13 -20.31 -18.33
CA MET A 774 -17.53 -19.99 -18.55
C MET A 774 -17.94 -20.46 -19.95
N GLN A 775 -19.19 -20.87 -20.09
CA GLN A 775 -19.78 -21.26 -21.36
C GLN A 775 -20.68 -20.13 -21.90
N LEU A 776 -20.47 -19.79 -23.17
CA LEU A 776 -21.31 -18.87 -23.92
C LEU A 776 -22.55 -19.60 -24.48
N PRO A 777 -23.64 -18.89 -24.85
CA PRO A 777 -24.84 -19.51 -25.41
C PRO A 777 -24.56 -20.43 -26.63
N TRP A 778 -23.57 -20.08 -27.45
CA TRP A 778 -23.11 -20.85 -28.61
C TRP A 778 -22.05 -21.91 -28.28
N LYS A 779 -21.94 -22.32 -27.02
CA LYS A 779 -21.10 -23.42 -26.52
C LYS A 779 -19.58 -23.21 -26.58
N THR A 780 -19.11 -22.02 -26.97
CA THR A 780 -17.70 -21.62 -26.77
C THR A 780 -17.39 -21.56 -25.27
N LEU A 781 -16.25 -22.14 -24.87
CA LEU A 781 -15.72 -22.03 -23.51
C LEU A 781 -14.67 -20.92 -23.46
N ILE A 782 -14.80 -20.04 -22.49
CA ILE A 782 -13.89 -18.92 -22.24
C ILE A 782 -13.30 -19.01 -20.84
N PHE A 783 -12.12 -18.42 -20.63
CA PHE A 783 -11.39 -18.43 -19.36
C PHE A 783 -11.05 -17.00 -18.95
N PRO A 784 -11.97 -16.23 -18.36
CA PRO A 784 -11.75 -14.80 -18.12
C PRO A 784 -10.53 -14.52 -17.22
N LEU A 785 -10.41 -15.22 -16.09
CA LEU A 785 -9.28 -15.07 -15.16
C LEU A 785 -7.98 -15.50 -15.83
N GLY A 786 -7.96 -16.67 -16.47
CA GLY A 786 -6.79 -17.15 -17.21
C GLY A 786 -6.36 -16.21 -18.34
N LYS A 787 -7.32 -15.56 -19.01
CA LYS A 787 -7.03 -14.57 -20.07
C LYS A 787 -6.39 -13.31 -19.49
N VAL A 788 -6.84 -12.83 -18.34
CA VAL A 788 -6.20 -11.72 -17.61
C VAL A 788 -4.77 -12.10 -17.19
N TYR A 789 -4.59 -13.29 -16.61
CA TYR A 789 -3.26 -13.75 -16.18
C TYR A 789 -2.29 -13.88 -17.35
N LYS A 790 -2.76 -14.44 -18.48
CA LYS A 790 -1.98 -14.52 -19.73
C LYS A 790 -1.63 -13.14 -20.28
N THR A 791 -2.54 -12.17 -20.13
CA THR A 791 -2.30 -10.79 -20.58
C THR A 791 -1.20 -10.14 -19.75
N ALA A 792 -1.22 -10.34 -18.42
CA ALA A 792 -0.18 -9.86 -17.52
C ALA A 792 1.18 -10.53 -17.79
N SER A 793 1.21 -11.84 -18.06
CA SER A 793 2.47 -12.60 -18.19
C SER A 793 3.09 -12.56 -19.59
N SER A 794 2.31 -12.37 -20.65
CA SER A 794 2.82 -12.43 -22.02
C SER A 794 2.36 -11.26 -22.91
N GLY A 795 1.81 -10.19 -22.32
CA GLY A 795 1.36 -9.00 -23.05
C GLY A 795 0.21 -9.24 -24.03
N GLY A 796 -0.62 -10.26 -23.80
CA GLY A 796 -1.73 -10.63 -24.69
C GLY A 796 -2.75 -9.49 -24.89
N ASP A 797 -3.40 -9.48 -26.04
CA ASP A 797 -4.41 -8.47 -26.40
C ASP A 797 -5.80 -8.90 -25.87
N LEU A 798 -6.37 -8.11 -24.96
CA LEU A 798 -7.69 -8.36 -24.35
C LEU A 798 -8.79 -7.78 -25.22
N GLU A 799 -8.55 -6.64 -25.86
CA GLU A 799 -9.50 -6.01 -26.78
C GLU A 799 -9.75 -6.90 -27.99
N ALA A 800 -8.70 -7.40 -28.66
CA ALA A 800 -8.83 -8.34 -29.77
C ALA A 800 -9.54 -9.64 -29.36
N TRP A 801 -9.32 -10.11 -28.13
CA TRP A 801 -10.05 -11.26 -27.60
C TRP A 801 -11.53 -10.97 -27.41
N TYR A 802 -11.89 -9.79 -26.91
CA TYR A 802 -13.29 -9.36 -26.79
C TYR A 802 -13.95 -9.20 -28.15
N GLU A 803 -13.28 -8.58 -29.13
CA GLU A 803 -13.79 -8.41 -30.50
C GLU A 803 -14.02 -9.75 -31.21
N ALA A 804 -13.16 -10.74 -30.97
CA ALA A 804 -13.37 -12.10 -31.47
C ALA A 804 -14.68 -12.70 -30.93
N LEU A 805 -14.95 -12.56 -29.63
CA LEU A 805 -16.20 -13.03 -29.02
C LEU A 805 -17.42 -12.26 -29.52
N LEU A 806 -17.28 -10.95 -29.76
CA LEU A 806 -18.33 -10.13 -30.35
C LEU A 806 -18.67 -10.60 -31.78
N THR A 807 -17.65 -10.93 -32.56
CA THR A 807 -17.81 -11.48 -33.91
C THR A 807 -18.51 -12.85 -33.88
N GLU A 808 -18.15 -13.73 -32.94
CA GLU A 808 -18.84 -15.01 -32.72
C GLU A 808 -20.32 -14.80 -32.36
N LYS A 809 -20.62 -13.85 -31.46
CA LYS A 809 -21.98 -13.51 -31.05
C LYS A 809 -22.83 -13.07 -32.25
N LEU A 810 -22.28 -12.21 -33.11
CA LEU A 810 -22.99 -11.70 -34.30
C LEU A 810 -23.28 -12.83 -35.31
N ARG A 811 -22.39 -13.82 -35.43
CA ARG A 811 -22.63 -15.01 -36.28
C ARG A 811 -23.69 -15.95 -35.70
N TYR A 812 -23.83 -15.98 -34.37
CA TYR A 812 -24.80 -16.84 -33.70
C TYR A 812 -26.21 -16.23 -33.61
N GLN A 813 -26.35 -14.91 -33.63
CA GLN A 813 -27.67 -14.29 -33.72
C GLN A 813 -28.32 -14.68 -35.05
N PRO A 814 -29.44 -15.43 -35.04
CA PRO A 814 -30.16 -15.68 -36.28
C PRO A 814 -30.58 -14.31 -36.85
N GLY A 815 -30.36 -14.10 -38.16
CA GLY A 815 -30.80 -12.89 -38.84
C GLY A 815 -32.28 -12.59 -38.58
N PRO A 816 -32.75 -11.33 -38.78
CA PRO A 816 -34.10 -10.94 -38.46
C PRO A 816 -35.09 -11.90 -39.13
N ARG A 817 -35.91 -12.56 -38.31
CA ARG A 817 -37.02 -13.41 -38.77
C ARG A 817 -38.15 -12.56 -39.34
#